data_AF-A0A852TRL3-F1
#
_entry.id   AF-A0A852TRL3-F1
#
_cell.length_a   1.000
_cell.length_b   1.000
_cell.length_c   1.000
_cell.angle_alpha   90.00
_cell.angle_beta   90.00
_cell.angle_gamma   90.00
#
_symmetry.space_group_name_H-M   'P 1'
#
loop_
_entity.id
_entity.type
_entity.pdbx_description
1 polymer ?
#
loop_
_entity_poly.entity_id
_entity_poly.type
_entity_poly.pdbx_seq_one_letter_code
_entity_poly.pdbx_strand_id
1 'polypeptide(L)'
;MPPTAVPGDAFPALADAGLLPPDAEVPGTHPVRARAFGHPALPRPTVRIVADAVAPAEDAALAHLGFGLRHVSEPVARGRASAPLRYPYWALVHDPDGAVAALAATRRLEAAARLAGTKPGRAFSAYEDIAETLPPLQAPPMWDEAARSFIEAERHYYAQRCFSRARRAERVLPEPPDTEAVRAAFLEFSEVGAVGVKEVKEHVADLGARFGAERAHAELRELALLRSRAGLPPWADLVDQIGAWAREAGLDPAAEQSGLLAELLSLSAVSQAENGFWDRNRTGIARLAERDPRMRPLLRTMVSGSGMRAAPRSWVPLLLESGAVADLAATAAPGETAAWLEHAMAAATRRAWTGQPDNDAYALVAPLAARLRADGVPVKAWGVSLRSGRTLRPGLLDTLLGEGVPFDDGGATVDADAFMGKWDTPPPHGPHGYAPLMADSRYAPLVRDLVDRYTEAGRVHVLWRLPLLRPLVTARLDVLADDLVHGGLHRARTALEVLEHVDRRFWDAVPGQVARIREADADAVLARTLRRGIVDELEQPDRSRVVKVKRSGPGMLMTMSSAAFAHVRRLRAATSGAADGTDPADPADAADGAAAAPGLHADLAALDGARRTRFEAVSEVRFGWFRAGDGDNGDLVEISDDDPPGRWCPPGAPPADIVGPEAYGPRSPWHERRVRIVDRSGDHEEVLWSLPAESAVWTAVHGVADGTSEPLRPELAAHLTPRDPEASARLRAVTDGQARALVRAAAAEIGGIHRFQSRSMPLPATRAEVDRLLPGAHDALAKGVAGLAREAALFQRALRRLHERPV
;
A
#
# COMPACT_ATOMS: atom_id res chain seq x y z
N MET A 1 75.81 4.45 14.45
CA MET A 1 74.68 5.36 14.73
C MET A 1 74.00 4.87 15.99
N PRO A 2 73.68 5.74 16.97
CA PRO A 2 72.84 5.33 18.09
C PRO A 2 71.41 5.07 17.57
N PRO A 3 70.64 4.13 18.16
CA PRO A 3 69.26 3.95 17.76
C PRO A 3 68.46 5.18 18.18
N THR A 4 67.90 5.87 17.19
CA THR A 4 66.89 6.92 17.37
C THR A 4 65.74 6.36 18.20
N ALA A 5 65.49 6.95 19.37
CA ALA A 5 64.36 6.59 20.22
C ALA A 5 63.04 6.78 19.45
N VAL A 6 62.29 5.69 19.28
CA VAL A 6 60.96 5.71 18.69
C VAL A 6 60.01 6.46 19.65
N PRO A 7 59.17 7.40 19.19
CA PRO A 7 58.19 8.09 20.03
C PRO A 7 57.24 7.09 20.72
N GLY A 8 56.92 7.31 22.00
CA GLY A 8 56.06 6.44 22.83
C GLY A 8 54.70 6.10 22.20
N ASP A 9 54.19 6.99 21.36
CA ASP A 9 52.86 6.92 20.76
C ASP A 9 52.79 5.94 19.58
N ALA A 10 53.94 5.54 19.01
CA ALA A 10 54.04 4.57 17.92
C ALA A 10 54.10 3.11 18.40
N PHE A 11 54.31 2.88 19.70
CA PHE A 11 54.47 1.53 20.28
C PHE A 11 53.25 0.62 20.09
N PRO A 12 51.99 1.08 20.26
CA PRO A 12 50.83 0.22 20.03
C PRO A 12 50.73 -0.26 18.58
N ALA A 13 50.90 0.64 17.60
CA ALA A 13 50.85 0.28 16.18
C ALA A 13 52.00 -0.65 15.77
N LEU A 14 53.20 -0.43 16.31
CA LEU A 14 54.35 -1.33 16.10
C LEU A 14 54.15 -2.69 16.78
N ALA A 15 53.49 -2.72 17.93
CA ALA A 15 53.12 -3.96 18.62
C ALA A 15 52.12 -4.77 17.78
N ASP A 16 51.08 -4.14 17.24
CA ASP A 16 50.07 -4.80 16.41
C ASP A 16 50.68 -5.27 15.07
N ALA A 17 51.61 -4.50 14.49
CA ALA A 17 52.33 -4.86 13.27
C ALA A 17 53.43 -5.94 13.48
N GLY A 18 53.74 -6.29 14.73
CA GLY A 18 54.80 -7.23 15.07
C GLY A 18 56.22 -6.74 14.75
N LEU A 19 56.43 -5.43 14.85
CA LEU A 19 57.67 -4.74 14.49
C LEU A 19 58.36 -4.08 15.70
N LEU A 20 57.97 -4.43 16.94
CA LEU A 20 58.72 -3.94 18.10
C LEU A 20 60.12 -4.55 18.14
N PRO A 21 61.10 -3.82 18.72
CA PRO A 21 62.40 -4.39 19.03
C PRO A 21 62.27 -5.71 19.79
N PRO A 22 63.09 -6.74 19.47
CA PRO A 22 63.03 -8.06 20.11
C PRO A 22 63.08 -8.04 21.65
N ASP A 23 63.77 -7.05 22.21
CA ASP A 23 64.02 -6.79 23.62
C ASP A 23 62.97 -5.89 24.30
N ALA A 24 61.94 -5.44 23.57
CA ALA A 24 60.90 -4.58 24.13
C ALA A 24 59.97 -5.34 25.10
N GLU A 25 59.88 -4.91 26.35
CA GLU A 25 58.97 -5.51 27.34
C GLU A 25 57.60 -4.83 27.37
N VAL A 26 56.76 -5.11 26.37
CA VAL A 26 55.38 -4.59 26.30
C VAL A 26 54.38 -5.69 26.66
N PRO A 27 53.46 -5.47 27.62
CA PRO A 27 52.43 -6.44 27.98
C PRO A 27 51.58 -6.90 26.79
N GLY A 28 51.29 -8.20 26.73
CA GLY A 28 50.51 -8.82 25.65
C GLY A 28 51.25 -9.02 24.33
N THR A 29 52.58 -8.78 24.30
CA THR A 29 53.42 -9.06 23.14
C THR A 29 54.22 -10.34 23.32
N HIS A 30 54.50 -11.02 22.21
CA HIS A 30 55.25 -12.27 22.12
C HIS A 30 56.44 -12.08 21.18
N PRO A 31 57.55 -12.81 21.41
CA PRO A 31 58.65 -12.85 20.44
C PRO A 31 58.15 -13.32 19.08
N VAL A 32 58.65 -12.69 18.03
CA VAL A 32 58.40 -13.05 16.63
C VAL A 32 59.69 -13.65 16.08
N ARG A 33 59.61 -14.89 15.60
CA ARG A 33 60.78 -15.67 15.15
C ARG A 33 60.63 -16.10 13.70
N ALA A 34 61.75 -16.16 12.98
CA ALA A 34 61.81 -16.79 11.66
C ALA A 34 61.94 -18.31 11.83
N ARG A 35 61.02 -19.04 11.21
CA ARG A 35 60.93 -20.50 11.25
C ARG A 35 61.16 -21.04 9.85
N ALA A 36 62.20 -21.85 9.67
CA ALA A 36 62.59 -22.40 8.38
C ALA A 36 62.14 -23.86 8.26
N PHE A 37 61.48 -24.17 7.15
CA PHE A 37 60.89 -25.48 6.87
C PHE A 37 61.43 -26.06 5.56
N GLY A 38 61.70 -27.36 5.52
CA GLY A 38 62.11 -28.04 4.30
C GLY A 38 61.02 -28.99 3.78
N HIS A 39 60.83 -29.05 2.46
CA HIS A 39 59.94 -30.01 1.80
C HIS A 39 60.73 -30.83 0.77
N PRO A 40 60.54 -32.17 0.68
CA PRO A 40 61.24 -33.02 -0.30
C PRO A 40 61.08 -32.64 -1.78
N ALA A 41 60.14 -31.76 -2.10
CA ALA A 41 59.78 -31.34 -3.45
C ALA A 41 60.28 -29.92 -3.79
N LEU A 42 60.84 -29.22 -2.81
CA LEU A 42 61.33 -27.85 -2.97
C LEU A 42 62.84 -27.80 -2.72
N PRO A 43 63.63 -27.21 -3.61
CA PRO A 43 65.09 -27.16 -3.46
C PRO A 43 65.57 -26.14 -2.40
N ARG A 44 64.69 -25.24 -1.94
CA ARG A 44 65.00 -24.22 -0.93
C ARG A 44 64.02 -24.31 0.24
N PRO A 45 64.46 -23.97 1.46
CA PRO A 45 63.57 -23.93 2.61
C PRO A 45 62.58 -22.77 2.51
N THR A 46 61.34 -23.01 2.95
CA THR A 46 60.33 -21.96 3.15
C THR A 46 60.53 -21.36 4.53
N VAL A 47 60.59 -20.03 4.62
CA VAL A 47 60.73 -19.32 5.90
C VAL A 47 59.44 -18.57 6.20
N ARG A 48 58.88 -18.77 7.39
CA ARG A 48 57.76 -17.97 7.91
C ARG A 48 58.23 -17.17 9.11
N ILE A 49 57.78 -15.92 9.22
CA ILE A 49 58.00 -15.06 10.38
C ILE A 49 56.72 -15.10 11.20
N VAL A 50 56.79 -15.69 12.40
CA VAL A 50 55.61 -16.06 13.18
C VAL A 50 55.82 -15.69 14.64
N ALA A 51 54.79 -15.13 15.29
CA ALA A 51 54.80 -14.91 16.73
C ALA A 51 54.73 -16.23 17.48
N ASP A 52 55.48 -16.36 18.57
CA ASP A 52 55.59 -17.62 19.33
C ASP A 52 54.22 -18.15 19.81
N ALA A 53 53.25 -17.26 20.07
CA ALA A 53 51.89 -17.62 20.47
C ALA A 53 51.08 -18.40 19.41
N VAL A 54 51.37 -18.21 18.12
CA VAL A 54 50.66 -18.90 17.01
C VAL A 54 51.57 -19.87 16.26
N ALA A 55 52.86 -19.92 16.60
CA ALA A 55 53.85 -20.79 15.99
C ALA A 55 53.50 -22.30 16.01
N PRO A 56 52.93 -22.87 17.10
CA PRO A 56 52.54 -24.28 17.10
C PRO A 56 51.51 -24.63 16.02
N ALA A 57 50.54 -23.75 15.76
CA ALA A 57 49.53 -23.95 14.72
C ALA A 57 50.14 -23.93 13.31
N GLU A 58 51.05 -22.97 13.06
CA GLU A 58 51.76 -22.86 11.79
C GLU A 58 52.67 -24.06 11.51
N ASP A 59 53.39 -24.52 12.53
CA ASP A 59 54.23 -25.71 12.41
C ASP A 59 53.41 -26.95 12.06
N ALA A 60 52.29 -27.15 12.76
CA ALA A 60 51.39 -28.27 12.50
C ALA A 60 50.76 -28.21 11.09
N ALA A 61 50.36 -27.02 10.63
CA ALA A 61 49.80 -26.83 9.30
C ALA A 61 50.82 -27.16 8.21
N LEU A 62 52.06 -26.68 8.35
CA LEU A 62 53.14 -26.97 7.42
C LEU A 62 53.55 -28.44 7.46
N ALA A 63 53.61 -29.05 8.65
CA ALA A 63 53.87 -30.48 8.80
C ALA A 63 52.85 -31.34 8.05
N HIS A 64 51.56 -30.98 8.11
CA HIS A 64 50.51 -31.66 7.34
C HIS A 64 50.72 -31.56 5.83
N LEU A 65 51.27 -30.44 5.35
CA LEU A 65 51.64 -30.25 3.94
C LEU A 65 52.97 -30.91 3.56
N GLY A 66 53.58 -31.71 4.44
CA GLY A 66 54.84 -32.42 4.19
C GLY A 66 56.11 -31.59 4.46
N PHE A 67 55.99 -30.43 5.09
CA PHE A 67 57.13 -29.60 5.46
C PHE A 67 57.66 -29.98 6.86
N GLY A 68 58.95 -30.30 6.97
CA GLY A 68 59.61 -30.51 8.25
C GLY A 68 60.27 -29.22 8.76
N LEU A 69 59.99 -28.84 10.02
CA LEU A 69 60.70 -27.74 10.69
C LEU A 69 62.20 -28.07 10.79
N ARG A 70 63.05 -27.14 10.34
CA ARG A 70 64.51 -27.29 10.31
C ARG A 70 65.22 -26.41 11.33
N HIS A 71 64.74 -25.18 11.50
CA HIS A 71 65.41 -24.18 12.31
C HIS A 71 64.43 -23.10 12.78
N VAL A 72 64.63 -22.61 14.00
CA VAL A 72 63.93 -21.46 14.58
C VAL A 72 64.98 -20.43 14.96
N SER A 73 64.86 -19.21 14.46
CA SER A 73 65.82 -18.15 14.75
C SER A 73 65.69 -17.60 16.17
N GLU A 74 66.67 -16.80 16.58
CA GLU A 74 66.46 -15.81 17.63
C GLU A 74 65.33 -14.84 17.26
N PRO A 75 64.66 -14.20 18.24
CA PRO A 75 63.59 -13.25 17.96
C PRO A 75 64.06 -12.13 17.03
N VAL A 76 63.36 -11.98 15.91
CA VAL A 76 63.64 -10.93 14.92
C VAL A 76 62.84 -9.66 15.21
N ALA A 77 61.75 -9.79 15.97
CA ALA A 77 60.92 -8.70 16.45
C ALA A 77 60.08 -9.16 17.66
N ARG A 78 59.24 -8.27 18.16
CA ARG A 78 58.19 -8.58 19.13
C ARG A 78 56.86 -8.00 18.67
N GLY A 79 55.77 -8.69 18.98
CA GLY A 79 54.46 -8.31 18.47
C GLY A 79 53.32 -8.89 19.27
N ARG A 80 52.15 -8.28 19.21
CA ARG A 80 50.93 -8.95 19.64
C ARG A 80 50.62 -10.07 18.65
N ALA A 81 50.14 -11.20 19.16
CA ALA A 81 49.53 -12.18 18.29
C ALA A 81 48.27 -11.54 17.70
N SER A 82 48.32 -11.17 16.42
CA SER A 82 47.18 -10.60 15.72
C SER A 82 46.11 -11.69 15.60
N ALA A 83 45.07 -11.55 16.42
CA ALA A 83 43.91 -12.43 16.57
C ALA A 83 44.15 -13.79 17.26
N PRO A 84 43.19 -14.25 18.10
CA PRO A 84 43.15 -15.65 18.53
C PRO A 84 43.13 -16.58 17.31
N LEU A 85 43.73 -17.77 17.43
CA LEU A 85 43.78 -18.76 16.35
C LEU A 85 42.36 -19.00 15.82
N ARG A 86 42.12 -18.69 14.54
CA ARG A 86 40.84 -18.94 13.86
C ARG A 86 40.77 -20.37 13.36
N TYR A 87 39.57 -20.87 13.16
CA TYR A 87 39.37 -22.17 12.52
C TYR A 87 39.84 -22.10 11.04
N PRO A 88 40.55 -23.09 10.49
CA PRO A 88 40.88 -24.41 11.05
C PRO A 88 42.16 -24.47 11.90
N TYR A 89 42.99 -23.43 11.91
CA TYR A 89 44.27 -23.41 12.64
C TYR A 89 44.13 -23.62 14.15
N TRP A 90 43.02 -23.17 14.72
CA TRP A 90 42.65 -23.46 16.11
C TRP A 90 42.71 -24.97 16.42
N ALA A 91 42.17 -25.81 15.54
CA ALA A 91 42.11 -27.26 15.76
C ALA A 91 43.50 -27.89 15.81
N LEU A 92 44.49 -27.32 15.11
CA LEU A 92 45.85 -27.85 15.10
C LEU A 92 46.56 -27.78 16.47
N VAL A 93 46.10 -26.87 17.32
CA VAL A 93 46.66 -26.67 18.67
C VAL A 93 45.77 -27.29 19.73
N HIS A 94 44.45 -27.13 19.60
CA HIS A 94 43.49 -27.50 20.63
C HIS A 94 42.82 -28.88 20.40
N ASP A 95 42.93 -29.44 19.19
CA ASP A 95 42.44 -30.79 18.85
C ASP A 95 43.38 -31.48 17.82
N PRO A 96 44.62 -31.82 18.23
CA PRO A 96 45.61 -32.39 17.31
C PRO A 96 45.17 -33.73 16.71
N ASP A 97 44.38 -34.53 17.44
CA ASP A 97 43.84 -35.80 16.95
C ASP A 97 42.82 -35.58 15.82
N GLY A 98 42.05 -34.50 15.90
CA GLY A 98 41.10 -34.08 14.86
C GLY A 98 41.69 -33.18 13.75
N ALA A 99 42.99 -32.87 13.77
CA ALA A 99 43.63 -31.90 12.86
C ALA A 99 43.45 -32.24 11.37
N VAL A 100 43.50 -33.52 11.01
CA VAL A 100 43.32 -33.98 9.61
C VAL A 100 41.92 -33.65 9.10
N ALA A 101 40.89 -33.83 9.93
CA ALA A 101 39.51 -33.50 9.57
C ALA A 101 39.33 -31.98 9.38
N ALA A 102 39.94 -31.17 10.26
CA ALA A 102 39.90 -29.72 10.15
C ALA A 102 40.53 -29.21 8.85
N LEU A 103 41.73 -29.71 8.51
CA LEU A 103 42.42 -29.33 7.29
C LEU A 103 41.71 -29.82 6.03
N ALA A 104 41.12 -31.02 6.06
CA ALA A 104 40.31 -31.54 4.96
C ALA A 104 39.06 -30.70 4.68
N ALA A 105 38.47 -30.06 5.70
CA ALA A 105 37.30 -29.20 5.56
C ALA A 105 37.62 -27.82 4.94
N THR A 106 38.88 -27.39 4.91
CA THR A 106 39.30 -26.03 4.50
C THR A 106 38.72 -25.62 3.14
N ARG A 107 38.87 -26.45 2.09
CA ARG A 107 38.37 -26.12 0.75
C ARG A 107 36.84 -25.97 0.71
N ARG A 108 36.12 -26.76 1.52
CA ARG A 108 34.66 -26.68 1.62
C ARG A 108 34.24 -25.41 2.36
N LEU A 109 34.95 -25.02 3.41
CA LEU A 109 34.72 -23.77 4.13
C LEU A 109 34.94 -22.54 3.24
N GLU A 110 36.04 -22.51 2.49
CA GLU A 110 36.31 -21.42 1.53
C GLU A 110 35.23 -21.36 0.43
N ALA A 111 34.75 -22.52 -0.03
CA ALA A 111 33.66 -22.58 -1.01
C ALA A 111 32.35 -22.04 -0.43
N ALA A 112 32.03 -22.36 0.84
CA ALA A 112 30.87 -21.83 1.53
C ALA A 112 30.99 -20.31 1.75
N ALA A 113 32.16 -19.81 2.14
CA ALA A 113 32.42 -18.38 2.33
C ALA A 113 32.21 -17.60 1.03
N ARG A 114 32.70 -18.10 -0.12
CA ARG A 114 32.44 -17.48 -1.45
C ARG A 114 30.95 -17.40 -1.80
N LEU A 115 30.12 -18.29 -1.27
CA LEU A 115 28.67 -18.29 -1.48
C LEU A 115 27.93 -17.37 -0.51
N ALA A 116 28.55 -16.91 0.59
CA ALA A 116 27.87 -16.17 1.65
C ALA A 116 27.19 -14.88 1.12
N GLY A 117 27.85 -14.14 0.23
CA GLY A 117 27.29 -12.93 -0.37
C GLY A 117 26.17 -13.21 -1.38
N THR A 118 26.34 -14.19 -2.27
CA THR A 118 25.44 -14.40 -3.42
C THR A 118 24.31 -15.40 -3.16
N LYS A 119 24.57 -16.44 -2.38
CA LYS A 119 23.66 -17.54 -2.08
C LYS A 119 23.74 -17.90 -0.59
N PRO A 120 23.38 -16.99 0.33
CA PRO A 120 23.60 -17.17 1.76
C PRO A 120 22.90 -18.40 2.35
N GLY A 121 21.71 -18.74 1.84
CA GLY A 121 21.01 -19.98 2.25
C GLY A 121 21.80 -21.24 1.89
N ARG A 122 22.43 -21.30 0.71
CA ARG A 122 23.27 -22.43 0.31
C ARG A 122 24.59 -22.46 1.07
N ALA A 123 25.19 -21.29 1.32
CA ALA A 123 26.38 -21.20 2.16
C ALA A 123 26.10 -21.75 3.57
N PHE A 124 24.96 -21.37 4.16
CA PHE A 124 24.56 -21.84 5.49
C PHE A 124 24.39 -23.37 5.52
N SER A 125 23.67 -23.95 4.55
CA SER A 125 23.56 -25.42 4.45
C SER A 125 24.91 -26.10 4.26
N ALA A 126 25.83 -25.52 3.48
CA ALA A 126 27.17 -26.07 3.34
C ALA A 126 27.95 -26.05 4.66
N TYR A 127 27.79 -25.03 5.50
CA TYR A 127 28.36 -25.03 6.85
C TYR A 127 27.72 -26.08 7.76
N GLU A 128 26.41 -26.35 7.64
CA GLU A 128 25.75 -27.45 8.34
C GLU A 128 26.37 -28.80 7.94
N ASP A 129 26.49 -29.06 6.63
CA ASP A 129 27.11 -30.28 6.11
C ASP A 129 28.59 -30.44 6.48
N ILE A 130 29.30 -29.33 6.73
CA ILE A 130 30.69 -29.36 7.20
C ILE A 130 30.69 -29.71 8.69
N ALA A 131 29.86 -29.06 9.50
CA ALA A 131 29.76 -29.29 10.94
C ALA A 131 29.51 -30.76 11.29
N GLU A 132 28.66 -31.45 10.52
CA GLU A 132 28.34 -32.87 10.72
C GLU A 132 29.52 -33.81 10.52
N THR A 133 30.56 -33.37 9.79
CA THR A 133 31.75 -34.18 9.50
C THR A 133 32.91 -33.94 10.47
N LEU A 134 32.80 -32.95 11.36
CA LEU A 134 33.86 -32.55 12.27
C LEU A 134 33.68 -33.17 13.67
N PRO A 135 34.78 -33.40 14.41
CA PRO A 135 34.70 -33.74 15.82
C PRO A 135 33.89 -32.69 16.61
N PRO A 136 33.11 -33.08 17.64
CA PRO A 136 32.26 -32.14 18.39
C PRO A 136 33.01 -30.93 18.96
N LEU A 137 34.25 -31.12 19.44
CA LEU A 137 35.11 -30.06 19.97
C LEU A 137 35.42 -28.95 18.96
N GLN A 138 35.43 -29.28 17.66
CA GLN A 138 35.74 -28.34 16.58
C GLN A 138 34.52 -27.55 16.09
N ALA A 139 33.31 -27.98 16.43
CA ALA A 139 32.09 -27.36 15.92
C ALA A 139 31.94 -25.89 16.36
N PRO A 140 32.18 -25.49 17.63
CA PRO A 140 32.07 -24.08 18.02
C PRO A 140 33.00 -23.11 17.26
N PRO A 141 34.34 -23.31 17.23
CA PRO A 141 35.21 -22.38 16.53
C PRO A 141 34.96 -22.37 15.01
N MET A 142 34.51 -23.47 14.42
CA MET A 142 34.08 -23.50 13.02
C MET A 142 32.81 -22.66 12.79
N TRP A 143 31.83 -22.74 13.68
CA TRP A 143 30.62 -21.92 13.59
C TRP A 143 30.89 -20.42 13.80
N ASP A 144 31.81 -20.06 14.70
CA ASP A 144 32.26 -18.66 14.84
C ASP A 144 32.95 -18.19 13.54
N GLU A 145 33.75 -19.05 12.89
CA GLU A 145 34.38 -18.73 11.60
C GLU A 145 33.36 -18.56 10.46
N ALA A 146 32.32 -19.41 10.44
CA ALA A 146 31.19 -19.26 9.53
C ALA A 146 30.44 -17.93 9.78
N ALA A 147 30.26 -17.54 11.05
CA ALA A 147 29.64 -16.26 11.40
C ALA A 147 30.46 -15.08 10.86
N ARG A 148 31.79 -15.10 10.99
CA ARG A 148 32.70 -14.09 10.40
C ARG A 148 32.57 -14.01 8.88
N SER A 149 32.49 -15.15 8.20
CA SER A 149 32.28 -15.18 6.74
C SER A 149 30.97 -14.50 6.32
N PHE A 150 29.91 -14.63 7.13
CA PHE A 150 28.65 -13.92 6.88
C PHE A 150 28.69 -12.44 7.27
N ILE A 151 29.47 -12.04 8.26
CA ILE A 151 29.71 -10.63 8.59
C ILE A 151 30.46 -9.94 7.45
N GLU A 152 31.54 -10.54 6.95
CA GLU A 152 32.30 -10.04 5.80
C GLU A 152 31.42 -9.89 4.54
N ALA A 153 30.39 -10.73 4.42
CA ALA A 153 29.40 -10.68 3.34
C ALA A 153 28.17 -9.78 3.63
N GLU A 154 28.17 -9.03 4.74
CA GLU A 154 27.07 -8.16 5.20
C GLU A 154 25.72 -8.90 5.33
N ARG A 155 25.78 -10.17 5.77
CA ARG A 155 24.63 -11.05 5.98
C ARG A 155 24.37 -11.30 7.46
N HIS A 156 24.07 -10.24 8.21
CA HIS A 156 23.90 -10.25 9.68
C HIS A 156 22.94 -11.33 10.20
N TYR A 157 21.81 -11.58 9.52
CA TYR A 157 20.87 -12.64 9.91
C TYR A 157 21.52 -14.03 9.97
N TYR A 158 22.37 -14.37 8.98
CA TYR A 158 23.05 -15.67 8.95
C TYR A 158 24.23 -15.70 9.93
N ALA A 159 24.95 -14.59 10.08
CA ALA A 159 25.99 -14.46 11.10
C ALA A 159 25.43 -14.76 12.50
N GLN A 160 24.25 -14.20 12.84
CA GLN A 160 23.58 -14.47 14.10
C GLN A 160 23.21 -15.95 14.26
N ARG A 161 22.71 -16.60 13.21
CA ARG A 161 22.40 -18.04 13.27
C ARG A 161 23.65 -18.89 13.50
N CYS A 162 24.77 -18.54 12.87
CA CYS A 162 26.05 -19.21 13.08
C CYS A 162 26.56 -19.01 14.51
N PHE A 163 26.51 -17.79 15.05
CA PHE A 163 26.84 -17.51 16.45
C PHE A 163 25.98 -18.34 17.43
N SER A 164 24.66 -18.38 17.23
CA SER A 164 23.76 -19.21 18.05
C SER A 164 24.13 -20.71 17.96
N ARG A 165 24.57 -21.19 16.79
CA ARG A 165 25.02 -22.58 16.62
C ARG A 165 26.33 -22.84 17.35
N ALA A 166 27.29 -21.91 17.32
CA ALA A 166 28.53 -22.00 18.07
C ALA A 166 28.25 -22.15 19.58
N ARG A 167 27.48 -21.22 20.15
CA ARG A 167 27.12 -21.23 21.58
C ARG A 167 26.30 -22.47 21.98
N ARG A 168 25.47 -23.01 21.08
CA ARG A 168 24.76 -24.29 21.32
C ARG A 168 25.72 -25.47 21.32
N ALA A 169 26.69 -25.49 20.41
CA ALA A 169 27.69 -26.55 20.32
C ALA A 169 28.62 -26.56 21.54
N GLU A 170 28.95 -25.41 22.12
CA GLU A 170 29.77 -25.35 23.34
C GLU A 170 29.08 -25.97 24.56
N ARG A 171 27.78 -25.72 24.72
CA ARG A 171 27.01 -26.23 25.88
C ARG A 171 26.92 -27.75 25.95
N VAL A 172 27.13 -28.44 24.82
CA VAL A 172 27.08 -29.91 24.76
C VAL A 172 28.46 -30.55 24.92
N LEU A 173 29.53 -29.75 25.03
CA LEU A 173 30.87 -30.27 25.28
C LEU A 173 30.98 -30.81 26.72
N PRO A 174 31.77 -31.87 26.96
CA PRO A 174 31.96 -32.44 28.29
C PRO A 174 32.64 -31.48 29.27
N GLU A 175 33.54 -30.64 28.77
CA GLU A 175 34.27 -29.65 29.55
C GLU A 175 33.66 -28.26 29.34
N PRO A 176 33.57 -27.44 30.40
CA PRO A 176 33.07 -26.08 30.27
C PRO A 176 34.01 -25.25 29.39
N PRO A 177 33.46 -24.39 28.50
CA PRO A 177 34.29 -23.57 27.64
C PRO A 177 35.08 -22.52 28.45
N ASP A 178 36.23 -22.12 27.91
CA ASP A 178 37.00 -21.00 28.44
C ASP A 178 36.14 -19.73 28.45
N THR A 179 35.90 -19.20 29.66
CA THR A 179 35.00 -18.07 29.86
C THR A 179 35.52 -16.81 29.17
N GLU A 180 36.83 -16.59 29.13
CA GLU A 180 37.38 -15.38 28.52
C GLU A 180 37.34 -15.46 26.99
N ALA A 181 37.57 -16.66 26.42
CA ALA A 181 37.38 -16.89 24.99
C ALA A 181 35.92 -16.70 24.55
N VAL A 182 34.97 -17.21 25.35
CA VAL A 182 33.53 -17.01 25.10
C VAL A 182 33.17 -15.52 25.20
N ARG A 183 33.67 -14.81 26.23
CA ARG A 183 33.46 -13.37 26.38
C ARG A 183 34.00 -12.58 25.19
N ALA A 184 35.22 -12.89 24.73
CA ALA A 184 35.82 -12.26 23.56
C ALA A 184 34.95 -12.42 22.31
N ALA A 185 34.37 -13.61 22.09
CA ALA A 185 33.41 -13.82 21.01
C ALA A 185 32.14 -12.98 21.21
N PHE A 186 31.54 -12.94 22.42
CA PHE A 186 30.37 -12.12 22.68
C PHE A 186 30.60 -10.62 22.38
N LEU A 187 31.78 -10.09 22.72
CA LEU A 187 32.16 -8.71 22.40
C LEU A 187 32.29 -8.50 20.89
N GLU A 188 33.12 -9.32 20.22
CA GLU A 188 33.35 -9.26 18.77
C GLU A 188 32.02 -9.27 18.00
N PHE A 189 31.18 -10.26 18.27
CA PHE A 189 29.92 -10.43 17.55
C PHE A 189 28.86 -9.40 17.96
N SER A 190 28.97 -8.75 19.12
CA SER A 190 28.04 -7.70 19.53
C SER A 190 28.33 -6.38 18.82
N GLU A 191 29.60 -6.05 18.56
CA GLU A 191 30.03 -4.86 17.81
C GLU A 191 29.46 -4.81 16.38
N VAL A 192 29.16 -5.96 15.80
CA VAL A 192 28.60 -6.10 14.45
C VAL A 192 27.12 -6.53 14.44
N GLY A 193 26.48 -6.54 15.60
CA GLY A 193 25.06 -6.88 15.73
C GLY A 193 24.72 -8.34 15.38
N ALA A 194 25.66 -9.26 15.56
CA ALA A 194 25.48 -10.68 15.26
C ALA A 194 25.10 -11.54 16.48
N VAL A 195 25.05 -10.98 17.70
CA VAL A 195 24.56 -11.74 18.86
C VAL A 195 23.01 -11.73 18.86
N GLY A 196 22.34 -12.68 19.53
CA GLY A 196 20.91 -12.60 19.80
C GLY A 196 20.59 -12.24 21.24
N VAL A 197 19.38 -11.71 21.50
CA VAL A 197 18.95 -11.34 22.86
C VAL A 197 18.95 -12.55 23.80
N LYS A 198 18.52 -13.71 23.31
CA LYS A 198 18.50 -14.95 24.09
C LYS A 198 19.91 -15.34 24.53
N GLU A 199 20.87 -15.30 23.62
CA GLU A 199 22.26 -15.66 23.88
C GLU A 199 22.89 -14.72 24.91
N VAL A 200 22.62 -13.40 24.83
CA VAL A 200 23.07 -12.45 25.87
C VAL A 200 22.50 -12.83 27.23
N LYS A 201 21.18 -13.07 27.33
CA LYS A 201 20.53 -13.42 28.60
C LYS A 201 21.11 -14.68 29.21
N GLU A 202 21.31 -15.72 28.40
CA GLU A 202 21.89 -16.98 28.86
C GLU A 202 23.36 -16.83 29.28
N HIS A 203 24.15 -16.03 28.57
CA HIS A 203 25.55 -15.77 28.91
C HIS A 203 25.69 -14.98 30.21
N VAL A 204 24.91 -13.91 30.37
CA VAL A 204 24.88 -13.10 31.59
C VAL A 204 24.44 -13.92 32.80
N ALA A 205 23.44 -14.80 32.63
CA ALA A 205 23.00 -15.69 33.71
C ALA A 205 24.09 -16.69 34.13
N ASP A 206 24.81 -17.29 33.16
CA ASP A 206 25.94 -18.19 33.46
C ASP A 206 27.09 -17.45 34.15
N LEU A 207 27.43 -16.25 33.69
CA LEU A 207 28.43 -15.40 34.35
C LEU A 207 28.02 -15.03 35.78
N GLY A 208 26.74 -14.68 35.98
CA GLY A 208 26.21 -14.37 37.32
C GLY A 208 26.29 -15.55 38.27
N ALA A 209 25.97 -16.76 37.79
CA ALA A 209 26.07 -17.98 38.57
C ALA A 209 27.51 -18.33 38.96
N ARG A 210 28.49 -18.05 38.09
CA ARG A 210 29.91 -18.42 38.30
C ARG A 210 30.72 -17.36 39.04
N PHE A 211 30.50 -16.07 38.73
CA PHE A 211 31.35 -14.96 39.14
C PHE A 211 30.59 -13.87 39.93
N GLY A 212 29.28 -14.03 40.13
CA GLY A 212 28.45 -13.12 40.93
C GLY A 212 27.76 -12.02 40.13
N ALA A 213 26.83 -11.34 40.81
CA ALA A 213 25.91 -10.38 40.19
C ALA A 213 26.61 -9.12 39.63
N GLU A 214 27.70 -8.67 40.25
CA GLU A 214 28.44 -7.49 39.77
C GLU A 214 29.01 -7.71 38.36
N ARG A 215 29.57 -8.91 38.10
CA ARG A 215 30.09 -9.26 36.78
C ARG A 215 28.97 -9.40 35.75
N ALA A 216 27.86 -10.02 36.13
CA ALA A 216 26.68 -10.14 35.26
C ALA A 216 26.09 -8.77 34.89
N HIS A 217 25.97 -7.86 35.86
CA HIS A 217 25.51 -6.50 35.65
C HIS A 217 26.40 -5.75 34.64
N ALA A 218 27.71 -5.74 34.88
CA ALA A 218 28.68 -5.08 34.00
C ALA A 218 28.63 -5.62 32.57
N GLU A 219 28.62 -6.95 32.43
CA GLU A 219 28.59 -7.61 31.12
C GLU A 219 27.28 -7.33 30.37
N LEU A 220 26.14 -7.39 31.05
CA LEU A 220 24.84 -7.09 30.43
C LEU A 220 24.81 -5.67 29.87
N ARG A 221 25.31 -4.70 30.66
CA ARG A 221 25.36 -3.29 30.25
C ARG A 221 26.25 -3.10 29.02
N GLU A 222 27.45 -3.68 29.04
CA GLU A 222 28.42 -3.59 27.94
C GLU A 222 27.86 -4.20 26.64
N LEU A 223 27.38 -5.44 26.69
CA LEU A 223 26.83 -6.12 25.52
C LEU A 223 25.59 -5.41 24.98
N ALA A 224 24.68 -4.93 25.83
CA ALA A 224 23.49 -4.20 25.39
C ALA A 224 23.84 -2.89 24.65
N LEU A 225 24.84 -2.16 25.14
CA LEU A 225 25.31 -0.92 24.50
C LEU A 225 26.06 -1.19 23.20
N LEU A 226 26.93 -2.20 23.14
CA LEU A 226 27.61 -2.59 21.90
C LEU A 226 26.61 -2.95 20.80
N ARG A 227 25.62 -3.78 21.12
CA ARG A 227 24.52 -4.12 20.19
C ARG A 227 23.79 -2.89 19.69
N SER A 228 23.50 -1.95 20.59
CA SER A 228 22.77 -0.72 20.25
C SER A 228 23.59 0.22 19.38
N ARG A 229 24.91 0.31 19.62
CA ARG A 229 25.86 1.03 18.77
C ARG A 229 26.00 0.38 17.39
N ALA A 230 25.87 -0.95 17.31
CA ALA A 230 25.81 -1.70 16.05
C ALA A 230 24.47 -1.53 15.28
N GLY A 231 23.54 -0.70 15.76
CA GLY A 231 22.28 -0.39 15.08
C GLY A 231 21.12 -1.31 15.46
N LEU A 232 21.29 -2.25 16.39
CA LEU A 232 20.19 -3.08 16.87
C LEU A 232 19.37 -2.36 17.95
N PRO A 233 18.03 -2.43 17.92
CA PRO A 233 17.24 -1.78 18.95
C PRO A 233 17.38 -2.49 20.31
N PRO A 234 17.28 -1.75 21.43
CA PRO A 234 17.14 -2.35 22.74
C PRO A 234 15.86 -3.17 22.83
N TRP A 235 15.91 -4.29 23.54
CA TRP A 235 14.74 -5.15 23.73
C TRP A 235 13.90 -4.70 24.93
N ALA A 236 12.63 -5.14 24.97
CA ALA A 236 11.61 -4.55 25.84
C ALA A 236 11.95 -4.55 27.35
N ASP A 237 12.49 -5.66 27.87
CA ASP A 237 12.77 -5.84 29.30
C ASP A 237 14.25 -5.57 29.68
N LEU A 238 15.05 -4.93 28.81
CA LEU A 238 16.48 -4.68 29.05
C LEU A 238 16.73 -3.87 30.34
N VAL A 239 16.02 -2.75 30.50
CA VAL A 239 16.21 -1.84 31.64
C VAL A 239 15.76 -2.49 32.95
N ASP A 240 14.71 -3.31 32.91
CA ASP A 240 14.27 -4.11 34.06
C ASP A 240 15.36 -5.10 34.49
N GLN A 241 16.02 -5.78 33.54
CA GLN A 241 17.10 -6.72 33.81
C GLN A 241 18.34 -6.04 34.39
N ILE A 242 18.68 -4.86 33.91
CA ILE A 242 19.78 -4.05 34.46
C ILE A 242 19.48 -3.69 35.91
N GLY A 243 18.27 -3.24 36.22
CA GLY A 243 17.85 -2.98 37.59
C GLY A 243 17.81 -4.25 38.48
N ALA A 244 17.51 -5.41 37.91
CA ALA A 244 17.55 -6.68 38.64
C ALA A 244 18.98 -7.05 39.06
N TRP A 245 19.91 -7.08 38.10
CA TRP A 245 21.31 -7.39 38.37
C TRP A 245 22.00 -6.33 39.22
N ALA A 246 21.68 -5.05 39.04
CA ALA A 246 22.20 -3.97 39.89
C ALA A 246 21.82 -4.19 41.37
N ARG A 247 20.56 -4.56 41.64
CA ARG A 247 20.09 -4.84 43.00
C ARG A 247 20.83 -6.01 43.62
N GLU A 248 21.02 -7.09 42.88
CA GLU A 248 21.76 -8.27 43.35
C GLU A 248 23.25 -7.96 43.57
N ALA A 249 23.81 -7.03 42.81
CA ALA A 249 25.18 -6.53 42.98
C ALA A 249 25.33 -5.49 44.11
N GLY A 250 24.24 -5.11 44.80
CA GLY A 250 24.28 -4.06 45.84
C GLY A 250 24.44 -2.63 45.30
N LEU A 251 24.22 -2.41 44.00
CA LEU A 251 24.19 -1.10 43.35
C LEU A 251 22.79 -0.48 43.46
N ASP A 252 22.66 0.84 43.27
CA ASP A 252 21.36 1.50 43.18
C ASP A 252 20.69 1.20 41.83
N PRO A 253 19.60 0.41 41.79
CA PRO A 253 18.94 0.05 40.54
C PRO A 253 18.40 1.27 39.79
N ALA A 254 17.93 2.29 40.50
CA ALA A 254 17.35 3.48 39.87
C ALA A 254 18.42 4.31 39.16
N ALA A 255 19.61 4.43 39.77
CA ALA A 255 20.75 5.09 39.15
C ALA A 255 21.23 4.35 37.89
N GLU A 256 21.38 3.01 37.97
CA GLU A 256 21.84 2.20 36.83
C GLU A 256 20.87 2.21 35.65
N GLN A 257 19.57 2.05 35.94
CA GLN A 257 18.51 2.13 34.93
C GLN A 257 18.47 3.50 34.26
N SER A 258 18.54 4.58 35.06
CA SER A 258 18.55 5.95 34.54
C SER A 258 19.80 6.23 33.70
N GLY A 259 20.97 5.76 34.13
CA GLY A 259 22.21 5.91 33.40
C GLY A 259 22.20 5.15 32.07
N LEU A 260 21.66 3.93 32.04
CA LEU A 260 21.53 3.17 30.79
C LEU A 260 20.56 3.85 29.82
N LEU A 261 19.40 4.33 30.31
CA LEU A 261 18.45 5.06 29.47
C LEU A 261 19.07 6.30 28.83
N ALA A 262 19.86 7.08 29.58
CA ALA A 262 20.55 8.24 29.04
C ALA A 262 21.51 7.89 27.90
N GLU A 263 22.29 6.82 28.06
CA GLU A 263 23.17 6.34 26.98
C GLU A 263 22.38 5.82 25.78
N LEU A 264 21.35 5.00 25.98
CA LEU A 264 20.53 4.46 24.89
C LEU A 264 19.83 5.56 24.09
N LEU A 265 19.32 6.61 24.76
CA LEU A 265 18.65 7.74 24.10
C LEU A 265 19.59 8.59 23.23
N SER A 266 20.90 8.49 23.45
CA SER A 266 21.92 9.13 22.58
C SER A 266 22.19 8.34 21.29
N LEU A 267 21.71 7.10 21.18
CA LEU A 267 21.92 6.21 20.04
C LEU A 267 20.70 6.24 19.11
N SER A 268 20.93 6.32 17.80
CA SER A 268 19.84 6.33 16.80
C SER A 268 19.01 5.04 16.78
N ALA A 269 19.63 3.90 17.14
CA ALA A 269 19.01 2.58 17.15
C ALA A 269 17.78 2.48 18.07
N VAL A 270 17.72 3.30 19.13
CA VAL A 270 16.60 3.29 20.08
C VAL A 270 15.27 3.68 19.41
N SER A 271 15.31 4.51 18.35
CA SER A 271 14.12 4.86 17.55
C SER A 271 13.44 3.63 16.92
N GLN A 272 14.21 2.55 16.72
CA GLN A 272 13.75 1.28 16.16
C GLN A 272 13.28 0.28 17.24
N ALA A 273 13.25 0.68 18.51
CA ALA A 273 12.71 -0.16 19.58
C ALA A 273 11.19 -0.35 19.44
N GLU A 274 10.71 -1.53 19.84
CA GLU A 274 9.29 -1.86 19.79
C GLU A 274 8.48 -1.13 20.87
N ASN A 275 7.16 -1.07 20.71
CA ASN A 275 6.25 -0.41 21.67
C ASN A 275 6.54 -0.83 23.12
N GLY A 276 6.77 -2.13 23.35
CA GLY A 276 6.99 -2.65 24.70
C GLY A 276 8.21 -2.07 25.42
N PHE A 277 9.25 -1.63 24.70
CA PHE A 277 10.38 -0.92 25.30
C PHE A 277 9.94 0.46 25.79
N TRP A 278 9.26 1.23 24.94
CA TRP A 278 8.81 2.58 25.26
C TRP A 278 7.76 2.58 26.36
N ASP A 279 6.75 1.71 26.27
CA ASP A 279 5.66 1.63 27.23
C ASP A 279 6.16 1.29 28.65
N ARG A 280 7.13 0.36 28.76
CA ARG A 280 7.75 -0.01 30.04
C ARG A 280 8.61 1.10 30.63
N ASN A 281 9.37 1.80 29.79
CA ASN A 281 10.36 2.78 30.23
C ASN A 281 9.86 4.22 30.26
N ARG A 282 8.60 4.48 29.83
CA ARG A 282 8.02 5.81 29.67
C ARG A 282 8.20 6.70 30.91
N THR A 283 7.82 6.21 32.08
CA THR A 283 7.93 6.97 33.34
C THR A 283 9.40 7.23 33.71
N GLY A 284 10.28 6.26 33.47
CA GLY A 284 11.72 6.41 33.72
C GLY A 284 12.34 7.47 32.81
N ILE A 285 12.02 7.44 31.52
CA ILE A 285 12.49 8.42 30.54
C ILE A 285 11.93 9.82 30.84
N ALA A 286 10.66 9.94 31.21
CA ALA A 286 10.06 11.24 31.58
C ALA A 286 10.77 11.86 32.78
N ARG A 287 11.03 11.08 33.85
CA ARG A 287 11.79 11.54 35.02
C ARG A 287 13.25 11.88 34.68
N LEU A 288 13.87 11.12 33.78
CA LEU A 288 15.21 11.42 33.31
C LEU A 288 15.24 12.76 32.57
N ALA A 289 14.27 13.04 31.69
CA ALA A 289 14.16 14.30 30.96
C ALA A 289 13.76 15.50 31.85
N GLU A 290 13.13 15.25 33.00
CA GLU A 290 12.90 16.26 34.03
C GLU A 290 14.22 16.66 34.72
N ARG A 291 15.05 15.67 35.06
CA ARG A 291 16.34 15.86 35.75
C ARG A 291 17.44 16.38 34.82
N ASP A 292 17.49 15.90 33.59
CA ASP A 292 18.43 16.31 32.54
C ASP A 292 17.67 16.85 31.32
N PRO A 293 17.51 18.19 31.21
CA PRO A 293 16.83 18.82 30.08
C PRO A 293 17.46 18.51 28.72
N ARG A 294 18.73 18.07 28.65
CA ARG A 294 19.41 17.70 27.39
C ARG A 294 18.74 16.52 26.69
N MET A 295 17.95 15.71 27.41
CA MET A 295 17.21 14.60 26.82
C MET A 295 16.04 15.06 25.95
N ARG A 296 15.44 16.23 26.23
CA ARG A 296 14.26 16.72 25.50
C ARG A 296 14.54 16.94 24.00
N PRO A 297 15.62 17.61 23.57
CA PRO A 297 16.03 17.64 22.16
C PRO A 297 16.23 16.27 21.53
N LEU A 298 16.87 15.32 22.22
CA LEU A 298 17.11 13.97 21.69
C LEU A 298 15.77 13.24 21.42
N LEU A 299 14.82 13.34 22.35
CA LEU A 299 13.46 12.81 22.18
C LEU A 299 12.77 13.39 20.94
N ARG A 300 12.94 14.69 20.66
CA ARG A 300 12.39 15.36 19.46
C ARG A 300 13.03 14.85 18.18
N THR A 301 14.35 14.69 18.13
CA THR A 301 15.09 14.27 16.94
C THR A 301 14.73 12.85 16.50
N MET A 302 14.40 11.95 17.45
CA MET A 302 13.98 10.59 17.13
C MET A 302 12.68 10.52 16.31
N VAL A 303 11.79 11.50 16.48
CA VAL A 303 10.56 11.62 15.71
C VAL A 303 10.85 12.11 14.29
N SER A 304 11.76 13.07 14.15
CA SER A 304 12.05 13.75 12.88
C SER A 304 13.05 13.04 11.96
N GLY A 305 13.78 12.03 12.46
CA GLY A 305 14.77 11.26 11.70
C GLY A 305 14.17 10.14 10.85
N SER A 306 14.67 8.91 10.97
CA SER A 306 14.16 7.70 10.27
C SER A 306 12.73 7.28 10.67
N GLY A 307 12.05 8.09 11.50
CA GLY A 307 10.79 7.77 12.15
C GLY A 307 10.94 6.74 13.28
N MET A 308 10.06 6.83 14.28
CA MET A 308 9.97 5.81 15.31
C MET A 308 9.26 4.57 14.80
N ARG A 309 9.83 3.39 15.04
CA ARG A 309 9.14 2.11 14.81
C ARG A 309 7.94 1.96 15.74
N ALA A 310 7.99 2.55 16.94
CA ALA A 310 6.90 2.51 17.91
C ALA A 310 5.66 3.31 17.44
N ALA A 311 4.50 2.96 17.99
CA ALA A 311 3.22 3.54 17.58
C ALA A 311 3.05 4.91 18.23
N PRO A 312 2.34 5.86 17.58
CA PRO A 312 2.02 7.15 18.19
C PRO A 312 1.45 7.06 19.60
N ARG A 313 0.56 6.09 19.88
CA ARG A 313 0.09 5.79 21.26
C ARG A 313 1.19 5.57 22.31
N SER A 314 2.37 5.10 21.92
CA SER A 314 3.49 4.82 22.84
C SER A 314 4.38 6.05 23.02
N TRP A 315 4.68 6.78 21.94
CA TRP A 315 5.64 7.87 21.98
C TRP A 315 5.04 9.26 22.15
N VAL A 316 3.79 9.50 21.76
CA VAL A 316 3.15 10.82 21.96
C VAL A 316 3.01 11.14 23.45
N PRO A 317 2.48 10.25 24.32
CA PRO A 317 2.42 10.53 25.76
C PRO A 317 3.81 10.76 26.35
N LEU A 318 4.83 10.01 25.91
CA LEU A 318 6.21 10.19 26.34
C LEU A 318 6.74 11.61 26.04
N LEU A 319 6.52 12.13 24.84
CA LEU A 319 6.97 13.48 24.46
C LEU A 319 6.27 14.58 25.27
N LEU A 320 5.00 14.37 25.59
CA LEU A 320 4.21 15.29 26.42
C LEU A 320 4.70 15.25 27.87
N GLU A 321 4.83 14.06 28.47
CA GLU A 321 5.22 13.86 29.87
C GLU A 321 6.68 14.24 30.15
N SER A 322 7.59 14.01 29.19
CA SER A 322 8.99 14.43 29.31
C SER A 322 9.21 15.94 29.20
N GLY A 323 8.16 16.70 28.85
CA GLY A 323 8.25 18.12 28.56
C GLY A 323 8.95 18.44 27.24
N ALA A 324 9.23 17.46 26.38
CA ALA A 324 9.91 17.68 25.11
C ALA A 324 9.11 18.57 24.14
N VAL A 325 7.77 18.43 24.13
CA VAL A 325 6.89 19.28 23.32
C VAL A 325 6.83 20.71 23.86
N ALA A 326 6.77 20.87 25.18
CA ALA A 326 6.78 22.20 25.82
C ALA A 326 8.12 22.91 25.60
N ASP A 327 9.23 22.17 25.69
CA ASP A 327 10.57 22.64 25.39
C ASP A 327 10.71 23.10 23.92
N LEU A 328 10.15 22.36 22.95
CA LEU A 328 10.06 22.81 21.57
C LEU A 328 9.33 24.14 21.44
N ALA A 329 8.13 24.25 22.04
CA ALA A 329 7.34 25.48 21.97
C ALA A 329 8.06 26.69 22.56
N ALA A 330 8.88 26.48 23.59
CA ALA A 330 9.63 27.54 24.26
C ALA A 330 10.94 27.92 23.55
N THR A 331 11.61 26.97 22.91
CA THR A 331 12.99 27.15 22.41
C THR A 331 13.12 27.24 20.89
N ALA A 332 12.12 26.79 20.13
CA ALA A 332 12.18 26.74 18.67
C ALA A 332 12.28 28.14 18.04
N ALA A 333 13.10 28.27 17.00
CA ALA A 333 13.07 29.43 16.12
C ALA A 333 11.76 29.45 15.31
N PRO A 334 11.33 30.62 14.80
CA PRO A 334 10.10 30.72 14.01
C PRO A 334 10.07 29.73 12.84
N GLY A 335 9.00 28.92 12.77
CA GLY A 335 8.79 27.92 11.71
C GLY A 335 9.37 26.54 12.01
N GLU A 336 10.31 26.39 12.95
CA GLU A 336 10.85 25.08 13.34
C GLU A 336 9.77 24.20 13.99
N THR A 337 8.84 24.79 14.75
CA THR A 337 7.73 24.04 15.36
C THR A 337 6.80 23.44 14.30
N ALA A 338 6.48 24.20 13.25
CA ALA A 338 5.66 23.72 12.13
C ALA A 338 6.38 22.60 11.36
N ALA A 339 7.66 22.81 11.03
CA ALA A 339 8.47 21.78 10.36
C ALA A 339 8.58 20.50 11.19
N TRP A 340 8.81 20.61 12.50
CA TRP A 340 8.87 19.45 13.39
C TRP A 340 7.54 18.70 13.44
N LEU A 341 6.42 19.42 13.56
CA LEU A 341 5.08 18.82 13.56
C LEU A 341 4.79 18.07 12.26
N GLU A 342 5.18 18.62 11.11
CA GLU A 342 5.06 17.93 9.82
C GLU A 342 5.82 16.60 9.78
N HIS A 343 7.06 16.58 10.28
CA HIS A 343 7.83 15.33 10.40
C HIS A 343 7.17 14.35 11.38
N ALA A 344 6.62 14.83 12.50
CA ALA A 344 5.89 14.01 13.45
C ALA A 344 4.64 13.37 12.83
N MET A 345 3.88 14.10 12.01
CA MET A 345 2.75 13.55 11.26
C MET A 345 3.22 12.52 10.22
N ALA A 346 4.35 12.75 9.56
CA ALA A 346 4.93 11.77 8.65
C ALA A 346 5.35 10.48 9.39
N ALA A 347 6.02 10.59 10.53
CA ALA A 347 6.40 9.45 11.38
C ALA A 347 5.19 8.69 11.92
N ALA A 348 4.08 9.39 12.19
CA ALA A 348 2.81 8.78 12.58
C ALA A 348 2.07 8.09 11.42
N THR A 349 2.49 8.31 10.16
CA THR A 349 1.86 7.72 8.97
C THR A 349 2.40 6.31 8.71
N ARG A 350 1.86 5.33 9.44
CA ARG A 350 2.30 3.92 9.33
C ARG A 350 1.85 3.21 8.06
N ARG A 351 0.79 3.71 7.41
CA ARG A 351 0.28 3.20 6.15
C ARG A 351 0.56 4.21 5.05
N ALA A 352 1.72 4.09 4.42
CA ALA A 352 2.07 4.90 3.26
C ALA A 352 1.02 4.80 2.13
N TRP A 353 0.28 3.68 2.06
CA TRP A 353 -0.85 3.52 1.15
C TRP A 353 -1.98 4.52 1.38
N THR A 354 -2.31 4.86 2.64
CA THR A 354 -3.42 5.77 2.96
C THR A 354 -2.97 7.21 3.20
N GLY A 355 -1.70 7.43 3.56
CA GLY A 355 -1.15 8.77 3.80
C GLY A 355 -1.65 9.45 5.09
N GLN A 356 -2.36 8.71 5.95
CA GLN A 356 -2.96 9.23 7.19
C GLN A 356 -2.13 8.87 8.42
N PRO A 357 -1.87 9.84 9.32
CA PRO A 357 -1.27 9.56 10.62
C PRO A 357 -2.28 8.90 11.56
N ASP A 358 -1.80 8.10 12.53
CA ASP A 358 -2.65 7.60 13.60
C ASP A 358 -3.17 8.77 14.46
N ASN A 359 -4.43 8.69 14.89
CA ASN A 359 -5.12 9.78 15.59
C ASN A 359 -4.40 10.29 16.85
N ASP A 360 -3.66 9.43 17.56
CA ASP A 360 -2.92 9.81 18.77
C ASP A 360 -1.92 10.94 18.51
N ALA A 361 -1.39 11.05 17.28
CA ALA A 361 -0.43 12.09 16.91
C ALA A 361 -1.03 13.50 16.97
N TYR A 362 -2.34 13.65 16.77
CA TYR A 362 -3.01 14.95 16.80
C TYR A 362 -2.97 15.63 18.17
N ALA A 363 -2.77 14.85 19.26
CA ALA A 363 -2.60 15.40 20.60
C ALA A 363 -1.37 16.32 20.76
N LEU A 364 -0.43 16.30 19.80
CA LEU A 364 0.73 17.20 19.78
C LEU A 364 0.37 18.64 19.37
N VAL A 365 -0.77 18.86 18.71
CA VAL A 365 -1.10 20.17 18.13
C VAL A 365 -1.46 21.18 19.21
N ALA A 366 -2.38 20.84 20.13
CA ALA A 366 -2.86 21.78 21.15
C ALA A 366 -1.73 22.37 22.03
N PRO A 367 -0.77 21.58 22.55
CA PRO A 367 0.37 22.12 23.29
C PRO A 367 1.28 23.05 22.47
N LEU A 368 1.32 22.89 21.14
CA LEU A 368 2.12 23.71 20.24
C LEU A 368 1.33 24.89 19.65
N ALA A 369 0.01 24.95 19.81
CA ALA A 369 -0.87 25.88 19.11
C ALA A 369 -0.52 27.34 19.33
N ALA A 370 -0.22 27.73 20.57
CA ALA A 370 0.17 29.11 20.89
C ALA A 370 1.43 29.54 20.14
N ARG A 371 2.44 28.65 20.06
CA ARG A 371 3.68 28.91 19.33
C ARG A 371 3.45 28.94 17.82
N LEU A 372 2.71 27.96 17.29
CA LEU A 372 2.38 27.87 15.86
C LEU A 372 1.61 29.11 15.37
N ARG A 373 0.67 29.62 16.17
CA ARG A 373 -0.04 30.88 15.89
C ARG A 373 0.88 32.08 15.91
N ALA A 374 1.79 32.15 16.89
CA ALA A 374 2.75 33.26 17.00
C ALA A 374 3.75 33.29 15.84
N ASP A 375 4.21 32.12 15.39
CA ASP A 375 5.12 32.00 14.25
C ASP A 375 4.46 32.38 12.91
N GLY A 376 3.14 32.17 12.78
CA GLY A 376 2.39 32.51 11.57
C GLY A 376 2.74 31.65 10.34
N VAL A 377 3.58 30.62 10.50
CA VAL A 377 4.00 29.72 9.42
C VAL A 377 2.94 28.63 9.23
N PRO A 378 2.35 28.48 8.03
CA PRO A 378 1.35 27.46 7.77
C PRO A 378 1.88 26.02 7.94
N VAL A 379 1.17 25.18 8.69
CA VAL A 379 1.40 23.73 8.78
C VAL A 379 0.71 23.02 7.61
N LYS A 380 1.38 22.10 6.93
CA LYS A 380 0.73 21.29 5.88
C LYS A 380 -0.33 20.36 6.47
N ALA A 381 -1.59 20.61 6.12
CA ALA A 381 -2.75 19.77 6.44
C ALA A 381 -2.90 18.57 5.48
N TRP A 382 -1.90 18.31 4.64
CA TRP A 382 -1.89 17.27 3.62
C TRP A 382 -0.63 16.39 3.70
N GLY A 383 -0.68 15.23 3.07
CA GLY A 383 0.45 14.30 2.94
C GLY A 383 0.50 13.63 1.56
N VAL A 384 1.44 12.70 1.39
CA VAL A 384 1.57 11.89 0.18
C VAL A 384 1.14 10.46 0.46
N SER A 385 0.15 9.99 -0.32
CA SER A 385 -0.32 8.62 -0.40
C SER A 385 0.23 7.96 -1.66
N LEU A 386 0.60 6.68 -1.57
CA LEU A 386 0.96 5.86 -2.75
C LEU A 386 -0.24 5.58 -3.68
N ARG A 387 -1.48 5.72 -3.19
CA ARG A 387 -2.71 5.48 -3.95
C ARG A 387 -3.16 6.72 -4.72
N SER A 388 -3.29 7.84 -4.02
CA SER A 388 -3.95 9.05 -4.52
C SER A 388 -2.99 10.23 -4.72
N GLY A 389 -1.69 10.06 -4.42
CA GLY A 389 -0.73 11.15 -4.46
C GLY A 389 -1.01 12.12 -3.31
N ARG A 390 -1.28 13.38 -3.59
CA ARG A 390 -1.48 14.40 -2.56
C ARG A 390 -2.87 14.28 -1.93
N THR A 391 -2.93 13.97 -0.64
CA THR A 391 -4.19 13.74 0.10
C THR A 391 -4.29 14.60 1.36
N LEU A 392 -5.48 15.14 1.63
CA LEU A 392 -5.77 15.85 2.89
C LEU A 392 -5.74 14.90 4.08
N ARG A 393 -5.43 15.45 5.25
CA ARG A 393 -5.49 14.74 6.55
C ARG A 393 -6.63 15.32 7.38
N PRO A 394 -7.87 14.77 7.30
CA PRO A 394 -9.04 15.37 7.95
C PRO A 394 -8.89 15.55 9.45
N GLY A 395 -8.30 14.57 10.15
CA GLY A 395 -8.08 14.68 11.60
C GLY A 395 -7.03 15.73 11.99
N LEU A 396 -6.00 15.95 11.17
CA LEU A 396 -5.06 17.04 11.37
C LEU A 396 -5.74 18.38 11.11
N LEU A 397 -6.48 18.48 10.02
CA LEU A 397 -7.23 19.68 9.65
C LEU A 397 -8.25 20.08 10.74
N ASP A 398 -8.93 19.10 11.34
CA ASP A 398 -9.84 19.28 12.48
C ASP A 398 -9.13 19.94 13.66
N THR A 399 -7.95 19.43 13.99
CA THR A 399 -7.17 19.94 15.12
C THR A 399 -6.57 21.32 14.82
N LEU A 400 -6.05 21.56 13.61
CA LEU A 400 -5.47 22.85 13.22
C LEU A 400 -6.53 23.96 13.18
N LEU A 401 -7.71 23.68 12.61
CA LEU A 401 -8.84 24.62 12.61
C LEU A 401 -9.36 24.89 14.02
N GLY A 402 -9.54 23.84 14.84
CA GLY A 402 -10.02 23.97 16.22
C GLY A 402 -9.11 24.81 17.11
N GLU A 403 -7.79 24.69 16.92
CA GLU A 403 -6.76 25.43 17.66
C GLU A 403 -6.41 26.81 17.04
N GLY A 404 -7.02 27.16 15.90
CA GLY A 404 -6.77 28.41 15.17
C GLY A 404 -5.35 28.52 14.60
N VAL A 405 -4.70 27.40 14.31
CA VAL A 405 -3.34 27.33 13.78
C VAL A 405 -3.34 27.58 12.27
N PRO A 406 -2.49 28.46 11.72
CA PRO A 406 -2.35 28.63 10.27
C PRO A 406 -1.96 27.32 9.58
N PHE A 407 -2.60 27.01 8.45
CA PHE A 407 -2.35 25.77 7.72
C PHE A 407 -2.43 25.96 6.20
N ASP A 408 -1.76 25.07 5.49
CA ASP A 408 -1.84 24.92 4.03
C ASP A 408 -2.56 23.61 3.70
N ASP A 409 -3.68 23.67 2.98
CA ASP A 409 -4.41 22.50 2.50
C ASP A 409 -3.90 22.01 1.13
N GLY A 410 -3.03 22.81 0.49
CA GLY A 410 -2.41 22.53 -0.79
C GLY A 410 -3.40 22.40 -1.95
N GLY A 411 -4.70 22.63 -1.78
CA GLY A 411 -5.72 22.18 -2.73
C GLY A 411 -5.72 20.65 -2.90
N ALA A 412 -5.39 19.90 -1.85
CA ALA A 412 -5.49 18.45 -1.82
C ALA A 412 -6.94 18.00 -1.62
N THR A 413 -7.25 16.76 -2.01
CA THR A 413 -8.57 16.14 -1.78
C THR A 413 -8.47 15.04 -0.74
N VAL A 414 -9.61 14.63 -0.18
CA VAL A 414 -9.66 13.46 0.70
C VAL A 414 -9.76 12.19 -0.14
N ASP A 415 -8.99 11.16 0.21
CA ASP A 415 -9.14 9.82 -0.33
C ASP A 415 -10.00 8.99 0.62
N ALA A 416 -11.33 9.18 0.54
CA ALA A 416 -12.28 8.49 1.41
C ALA A 416 -12.18 6.96 1.25
N ASP A 417 -11.88 6.49 0.04
CA ASP A 417 -11.78 5.07 -0.26
C ASP A 417 -10.56 4.43 0.42
N ALA A 418 -9.47 5.18 0.62
CA ALA A 418 -8.32 4.71 1.41
C ALA A 418 -8.67 4.43 2.88
N PHE A 419 -9.72 5.04 3.43
CA PHE A 419 -10.15 4.84 4.82
C PHE A 419 -10.94 3.54 5.00
N MET A 420 -11.42 2.95 3.90
CA MET A 420 -12.26 1.76 3.92
C MET A 420 -11.52 0.43 4.21
N GLY A 421 -10.22 0.48 4.51
CA GLY A 421 -9.35 -0.71 4.58
C GLY A 421 -9.70 -1.77 5.64
N LYS A 422 -10.30 -1.41 6.77
CA LYS A 422 -10.89 -2.35 7.73
C LYS A 422 -12.36 -1.99 7.93
N TRP A 423 -13.24 -2.99 7.98
CA TRP A 423 -14.69 -2.80 8.01
C TRP A 423 -15.16 -1.87 9.15
N ASP A 424 -14.53 -1.98 10.32
CA ASP A 424 -15.00 -1.34 11.56
C ASP A 424 -14.18 -0.09 12.00
N THR A 425 -13.42 0.52 11.09
CA THR A 425 -12.55 1.66 11.44
C THR A 425 -13.22 3.00 11.12
N PRO A 426 -13.39 3.91 12.11
CA PRO A 426 -13.93 5.23 11.86
C PRO A 426 -13.00 6.05 10.96
N PRO A 427 -13.55 7.02 10.22
CA PRO A 427 -12.72 7.91 9.43
C PRO A 427 -11.75 8.67 10.36
N PRO A 428 -10.50 8.96 9.91
CA PRO A 428 -9.51 9.67 10.72
C PRO A 428 -10.06 11.02 11.19
N HIS A 429 -10.12 11.23 12.50
CA HIS A 429 -10.71 12.42 13.10
C HIS A 429 -9.78 12.99 14.18
N GLY A 430 -9.83 14.31 14.32
CA GLY A 430 -9.14 15.02 15.39
C GLY A 430 -9.97 15.00 16.67
N PRO A 431 -9.46 15.62 17.75
CA PRO A 431 -10.11 15.64 19.06
C PRO A 431 -11.44 16.40 19.07
N HIS A 432 -11.72 17.25 18.06
CA HIS A 432 -12.97 18.01 17.97
C HIS A 432 -14.05 17.31 17.14
N GLY A 433 -13.79 16.11 16.64
CA GLY A 433 -14.79 15.24 16.01
C GLY A 433 -15.52 15.88 14.82
N TYR A 434 -14.81 16.65 13.99
CA TYR A 434 -15.27 17.38 12.81
C TYR A 434 -16.03 18.68 13.06
N ALA A 435 -16.25 19.10 14.31
CA ALA A 435 -17.00 20.33 14.59
C ALA A 435 -16.40 21.58 13.88
N PRO A 436 -15.08 21.84 13.91
CA PRO A 436 -14.48 22.96 13.19
C PRO A 436 -14.65 22.85 11.67
N LEU A 437 -14.56 21.64 11.09
CA LEU A 437 -14.73 21.42 9.66
C LEU A 437 -16.17 21.67 9.21
N MET A 438 -17.14 21.28 10.01
CA MET A 438 -18.56 21.52 9.71
C MET A 438 -18.93 23.00 9.81
N ALA A 439 -18.25 23.76 10.68
CA ALA A 439 -18.46 25.20 10.81
C ALA A 439 -17.81 26.02 9.69
N ASP A 440 -16.73 25.52 9.07
CA ASP A 440 -16.07 26.18 7.93
C ASP A 440 -16.74 25.79 6.61
N SER A 441 -17.28 26.77 5.87
CA SER A 441 -17.98 26.54 4.61
C SER A 441 -17.13 25.87 3.53
N ARG A 442 -15.79 25.99 3.61
CA ARG A 442 -14.86 25.35 2.67
C ARG A 442 -14.76 23.83 2.90
N TYR A 443 -14.88 23.37 4.15
CA TYR A 443 -14.67 21.97 4.53
C TYR A 443 -15.94 21.25 4.97
N ALA A 444 -17.05 21.95 5.20
CA ALA A 444 -18.34 21.32 5.47
C ALA A 444 -18.78 20.34 4.35
N PRO A 445 -18.57 20.63 3.04
CA PRO A 445 -18.84 19.65 1.98
C PRO A 445 -18.01 18.37 2.09
N LEU A 446 -16.77 18.47 2.56
CA LEU A 446 -15.86 17.32 2.73
C LEU A 446 -16.39 16.37 3.81
N VAL A 447 -16.90 16.89 4.93
CA VAL A 447 -17.50 16.04 5.98
C VAL A 447 -18.77 15.35 5.47
N ARG A 448 -19.59 16.05 4.68
CA ARG A 448 -20.78 15.45 4.04
C ARG A 448 -20.40 14.33 3.07
N ASP A 449 -19.42 14.55 2.20
CA ASP A 449 -18.91 13.52 1.28
C ASP A 449 -18.37 12.28 2.02
N LEU A 450 -17.67 12.48 3.15
CA LEU A 450 -17.24 11.38 4.01
C LEU A 450 -18.41 10.59 4.59
N VAL A 451 -19.45 11.27 5.07
CA VAL A 451 -20.68 10.63 5.58
C VAL A 451 -21.38 9.86 4.47
N ASP A 452 -21.50 10.45 3.27
CA ASP A 452 -22.10 9.81 2.10
C ASP A 452 -21.35 8.53 1.71
N ARG A 453 -20.02 8.60 1.57
CA ARG A 453 -19.18 7.45 1.20
C ARG A 453 -19.24 6.31 2.21
N TYR A 454 -19.19 6.63 3.50
CA TYR A 454 -19.33 5.60 4.55
C TYR A 454 -20.73 5.01 4.61
N THR A 455 -21.76 5.81 4.29
CA THR A 455 -23.14 5.35 4.23
C THR A 455 -23.34 4.40 3.05
N GLU A 456 -22.86 4.78 1.86
CA GLU A 456 -22.87 3.95 0.63
C GLU A 456 -22.13 2.62 0.83
N ALA A 457 -21.07 2.62 1.65
CA ALA A 457 -20.35 1.40 2.02
C ALA A 457 -21.06 0.53 3.09
N GLY A 458 -22.25 0.91 3.57
CA GLY A 458 -22.99 0.20 4.62
C GLY A 458 -22.44 0.41 6.05
N ARG A 459 -21.58 1.41 6.26
CA ARG A 459 -20.79 1.59 7.49
C ARG A 459 -21.34 2.69 8.41
N VAL A 460 -22.64 2.94 8.37
CA VAL A 460 -23.30 3.97 9.21
C VAL A 460 -23.09 3.74 10.71
N HIS A 461 -22.99 2.48 11.15
CA HIS A 461 -22.73 2.12 12.55
C HIS A 461 -21.37 2.63 13.05
N VAL A 462 -20.39 2.75 12.14
CA VAL A 462 -19.07 3.29 12.45
C VAL A 462 -19.15 4.81 12.67
N LEU A 463 -19.86 5.51 11.77
CA LEU A 463 -20.09 6.95 11.90
C LEU A 463 -20.88 7.29 13.16
N TRP A 464 -21.84 6.45 13.55
CA TRP A 464 -22.70 6.68 14.71
C TRP A 464 -21.95 6.71 16.06
N ARG A 465 -20.75 6.10 16.11
CA ARG A 465 -19.85 6.16 17.27
C ARG A 465 -19.33 7.58 17.52
N LEU A 466 -19.40 8.46 16.52
CA LEU A 466 -19.04 9.87 16.61
C LEU A 466 -20.31 10.71 16.81
N PRO A 467 -20.61 11.19 18.03
CA PRO A 467 -21.87 11.86 18.34
C PRO A 467 -22.17 13.05 17.43
N LEU A 468 -21.13 13.78 17.02
CA LEU A 468 -21.22 14.96 16.15
C LEU A 468 -21.65 14.65 14.72
N LEU A 469 -21.44 13.42 14.24
CA LEU A 469 -21.87 13.01 12.89
C LEU A 469 -23.29 12.45 12.87
N ARG A 470 -23.90 12.14 14.02
CA ARG A 470 -25.24 11.54 14.07
C ARG A 470 -26.30 12.36 13.32
N PRO A 471 -26.38 13.70 13.44
CA PRO A 471 -27.35 14.48 12.68
C PRO A 471 -27.15 14.37 11.16
N LEU A 472 -25.91 14.33 10.68
CA LEU A 472 -25.60 14.16 9.25
C LEU A 472 -25.95 12.75 8.78
N VAL A 473 -25.66 11.72 9.58
CA VAL A 473 -26.07 10.34 9.30
C VAL A 473 -27.59 10.23 9.24
N THR A 474 -28.31 10.81 10.20
CA THR A 474 -29.78 10.84 10.21
C THR A 474 -30.33 11.55 8.98
N ALA A 475 -29.82 12.74 8.64
CA ALA A 475 -30.23 13.47 7.44
C ALA A 475 -29.98 12.66 6.16
N ARG A 476 -28.85 11.95 6.07
CA ARG A 476 -28.56 11.09 4.92
C ARG A 476 -29.50 9.89 4.83
N LEU A 477 -29.85 9.29 5.97
CA LEU A 477 -30.84 8.21 6.03
C LEU A 477 -32.25 8.70 5.69
N ASP A 478 -32.61 9.93 6.06
CA ASP A 478 -33.86 10.55 5.66
C ASP A 478 -33.93 10.71 4.13
N VAL A 479 -32.84 11.17 3.49
CA VAL A 479 -32.75 11.23 2.03
C VAL A 479 -32.90 9.85 1.39
N LEU A 480 -32.25 8.82 1.94
CA LEU A 480 -32.38 7.45 1.43
C LEU A 480 -33.80 6.89 1.62
N ALA A 481 -34.46 7.20 2.74
CA ALA A 481 -35.84 6.83 2.98
C ALA A 481 -36.78 7.55 2.00
N ASP A 482 -36.57 8.84 1.74
CA ASP A 482 -37.34 9.61 0.76
C ASP A 482 -37.14 9.09 -0.67
N ASP A 483 -35.90 8.81 -1.07
CA ASP A 483 -35.59 8.21 -2.37
C ASP A 483 -36.26 6.83 -2.52
N LEU A 484 -36.35 6.06 -1.44
CA LEU A 484 -37.01 4.76 -1.42
C LEU A 484 -38.54 4.86 -1.53
N VAL A 485 -39.16 5.79 -0.80
CA VAL A 485 -40.62 5.92 -0.69
C VAL A 485 -41.21 6.74 -1.83
N HIS A 486 -40.56 7.83 -2.23
CA HIS A 486 -41.07 8.82 -3.17
C HIS A 486 -40.37 8.81 -4.53
N GLY A 487 -39.14 8.29 -4.62
CA GLY A 487 -38.38 8.23 -5.87
C GLY A 487 -38.96 7.29 -6.92
N GLY A 488 -38.52 7.47 -8.17
CA GLY A 488 -38.68 6.46 -9.23
C GLY A 488 -37.81 5.21 -8.98
N LEU A 489 -38.01 4.16 -9.78
CA LEU A 489 -37.38 2.84 -9.60
C LEU A 489 -35.86 2.90 -9.56
N HIS A 490 -35.24 3.81 -10.32
CA HIS A 490 -33.79 4.01 -10.30
C HIS A 490 -33.30 4.44 -8.92
N ARG A 491 -33.82 5.55 -8.39
CA ARG A 491 -33.46 6.09 -7.07
C ARG A 491 -33.82 5.13 -5.94
N ALA A 492 -35.04 4.61 -5.95
CA ALA A 492 -35.51 3.69 -4.92
C ALA A 492 -34.61 2.44 -4.84
N ARG A 493 -34.18 1.90 -5.99
CA ARG A 493 -33.24 0.79 -6.03
C ARG A 493 -31.86 1.16 -5.50
N THR A 494 -31.30 2.30 -5.89
CA THR A 494 -29.99 2.75 -5.37
C THR A 494 -30.05 2.97 -3.86
N ALA A 495 -31.13 3.55 -3.34
CA ALA A 495 -31.33 3.71 -1.91
C ALA A 495 -31.44 2.36 -1.20
N LEU A 496 -32.21 1.42 -1.76
CA LEU A 496 -32.34 0.06 -1.21
C LEU A 496 -31.02 -0.70 -1.19
N GLU A 497 -30.22 -0.60 -2.26
CA GLU A 497 -28.89 -1.21 -2.35
C GLU A 497 -28.00 -0.73 -1.19
N VAL A 498 -28.02 0.57 -0.86
CA VAL A 498 -27.29 1.10 0.31
C VAL A 498 -27.88 0.60 1.63
N LEU A 499 -29.20 0.68 1.81
CA LEU A 499 -29.89 0.28 3.03
C LEU A 499 -29.78 -1.22 3.34
N GLU A 500 -29.69 -2.10 2.34
CA GLU A 500 -29.47 -3.54 2.53
C GLU A 500 -28.11 -3.85 3.21
N HIS A 501 -27.11 -2.98 3.03
CA HIS A 501 -25.77 -3.10 3.61
C HIS A 501 -25.64 -2.46 5.00
N VAL A 502 -26.62 -1.65 5.43
CA VAL A 502 -26.62 -1.08 6.78
C VAL A 502 -26.83 -2.18 7.82
N ASP A 503 -25.90 -2.28 8.79
CA ASP A 503 -26.00 -3.22 9.90
C ASP A 503 -27.35 -3.10 10.63
N ARG A 504 -28.08 -4.21 10.77
CA ARG A 504 -29.43 -4.21 11.36
C ARG A 504 -29.47 -3.75 12.82
N ARG A 505 -28.40 -3.97 13.58
CA ARG A 505 -28.30 -3.52 14.99
C ARG A 505 -28.33 -2.00 15.12
N PHE A 506 -28.04 -1.28 14.03
CA PHE A 506 -28.11 0.16 13.98
C PHE A 506 -29.55 0.69 13.86
N TRP A 507 -30.49 -0.10 13.33
CA TRP A 507 -31.85 0.36 13.05
C TRP A 507 -32.64 0.70 14.32
N ASP A 508 -32.29 0.07 15.46
CA ASP A 508 -32.83 0.41 16.78
C ASP A 508 -32.50 1.85 17.20
N ALA A 509 -31.42 2.43 16.66
CA ALA A 509 -31.02 3.80 16.94
C ALA A 509 -31.80 4.85 16.12
N VAL A 510 -32.54 4.44 15.08
CA VAL A 510 -33.23 5.31 14.11
C VAL A 510 -34.67 4.83 13.79
N PRO A 511 -35.53 4.59 14.80
CA PRO A 511 -36.85 3.97 14.63
C PRO A 511 -37.78 4.72 13.67
N GLY A 512 -37.67 6.06 13.60
CA GLY A 512 -38.48 6.88 12.67
C GLY A 512 -38.14 6.62 11.21
N GLN A 513 -36.85 6.52 10.87
CA GLN A 513 -36.39 6.16 9.53
C GLN A 513 -36.81 4.74 9.16
N VAL A 514 -36.76 3.80 10.12
CA VAL A 514 -37.25 2.43 9.92
C VAL A 514 -38.74 2.41 9.55
N ALA A 515 -39.55 3.21 10.25
CA ALA A 515 -40.98 3.30 9.98
C ALA A 515 -41.24 3.81 8.55
N ARG A 516 -40.55 4.88 8.13
CA ARG A 516 -40.65 5.43 6.76
C ARG A 516 -40.19 4.43 5.70
N ILE A 517 -39.07 3.75 5.93
CA ILE A 517 -38.54 2.75 4.99
C ILE A 517 -39.54 1.60 4.76
N ARG A 518 -40.35 1.26 5.78
CA ARG A 518 -41.41 0.24 5.66
C ARG A 518 -42.61 0.68 4.83
N GLU A 519 -42.79 1.97 4.57
CA GLU A 519 -43.86 2.50 3.72
C GLU A 519 -43.58 2.29 2.22
N ALA A 520 -42.35 1.92 1.86
CA ALA A 520 -41.96 1.71 0.47
C ALA A 520 -42.75 0.58 -0.19
N ASP A 521 -43.46 0.90 -1.28
CA ASP A 521 -44.24 -0.04 -2.08
C ASP A 521 -43.68 -0.11 -3.52
N ALA A 522 -43.29 -1.32 -3.93
CA ALA A 522 -42.80 -1.58 -5.28
C ALA A 522 -43.83 -1.22 -6.37
N ASP A 523 -45.12 -1.38 -6.05
CA ASP A 523 -46.22 -1.09 -6.98
C ASP A 523 -46.30 0.43 -7.26
N ALA A 524 -46.21 1.23 -6.20
CA ALA A 524 -46.22 2.69 -6.27
C ALA A 524 -44.95 3.23 -6.96
N VAL A 525 -43.78 2.65 -6.67
CA VAL A 525 -42.51 2.98 -7.33
C VAL A 525 -42.59 2.73 -8.84
N LEU A 526 -43.12 1.57 -9.27
CA LEU A 526 -43.29 1.26 -10.69
C LEU A 526 -44.27 2.24 -11.35
N ALA A 527 -45.43 2.49 -10.73
CA ALA A 527 -46.42 3.41 -11.26
C ALA A 527 -45.84 4.81 -11.48
N ARG A 528 -45.12 5.38 -10.50
CA ARG A 528 -44.45 6.68 -10.64
C ARG A 528 -43.42 6.68 -11.76
N THR A 529 -42.63 5.61 -11.89
CA THR A 529 -41.61 5.48 -12.93
C THR A 529 -42.24 5.52 -14.32
N LEU A 530 -43.32 4.76 -14.54
CA LEU A 530 -44.07 4.75 -15.79
C LEU A 530 -44.69 6.12 -16.09
N ARG A 531 -45.25 6.80 -15.08
CA ARG A 531 -45.84 8.15 -15.23
C ARG A 531 -44.83 9.27 -15.49
N ARG A 532 -43.54 9.08 -15.15
CA ARG A 532 -42.46 10.05 -15.44
C ARG A 532 -41.68 9.76 -16.72
N GLY A 533 -41.75 8.52 -17.18
CA GLY A 533 -41.36 8.13 -18.52
C GLY A 533 -40.05 7.36 -18.55
N ILE A 534 -39.95 6.47 -19.54
CA ILE A 534 -38.97 5.41 -19.62
C ILE A 534 -38.17 5.52 -20.91
N VAL A 535 -36.92 5.08 -20.85
CA VAL A 535 -35.96 5.17 -21.97
C VAL A 535 -36.53 4.57 -23.26
N ASP A 536 -37.32 3.50 -23.14
CA ASP A 536 -37.91 2.77 -24.27
C ASP A 536 -39.11 3.46 -24.95
N GLU A 537 -39.55 4.65 -24.49
CA GLU A 537 -40.55 5.47 -25.18
C GLU A 537 -39.99 6.22 -26.38
N LEU A 538 -38.67 6.48 -26.38
CA LEU A 538 -37.99 7.27 -27.40
C LEU A 538 -37.07 6.39 -28.24
N GLU A 539 -36.91 6.78 -29.51
CA GLU A 539 -35.98 6.20 -30.45
C GLU A 539 -34.90 7.21 -30.80
N GLN A 540 -33.66 6.72 -30.84
CA GLN A 540 -32.55 7.46 -31.44
C GLN A 540 -32.54 7.22 -32.95
N PRO A 541 -32.17 8.22 -33.76
CA PRO A 541 -31.96 8.02 -35.18
C PRO A 541 -30.97 6.88 -35.46
N ASP A 542 -31.24 6.08 -36.49
CA ASP A 542 -30.32 5.02 -36.91
C ASP A 542 -28.93 5.62 -37.18
N ARG A 543 -27.90 5.00 -36.60
CA ARG A 543 -26.50 5.36 -36.78
C ARG A 543 -26.11 5.48 -38.25
N SER A 544 -26.69 4.66 -39.14
CA SER A 544 -26.41 4.72 -40.58
C SER A 544 -26.87 6.03 -41.22
N ARG A 545 -27.78 6.74 -40.56
CA ARG A 545 -28.42 7.98 -40.99
C ARG A 545 -27.82 9.24 -40.34
N VAL A 546 -26.86 9.08 -39.43
CA VAL A 546 -26.26 10.17 -38.65
C VAL A 546 -24.99 10.72 -39.31
N VAL A 547 -24.95 12.04 -39.55
CA VAL A 547 -23.77 12.75 -40.05
C VAL A 547 -23.33 13.79 -39.03
N LYS A 548 -22.14 13.63 -38.44
CA LYS A 548 -21.57 14.63 -37.54
C LYS A 548 -20.94 15.76 -38.34
N VAL A 549 -21.50 16.97 -38.25
CA VAL A 549 -21.02 18.16 -38.95
C VAL A 549 -20.24 19.03 -37.97
N LYS A 550 -18.91 18.92 -38.03
CA LYS A 550 -18.02 19.81 -37.27
C LYS A 550 -17.89 21.12 -38.04
N ARG A 551 -18.49 22.22 -37.57
CA ARG A 551 -18.23 23.55 -38.15
C ARG A 551 -16.74 23.86 -37.96
N SER A 552 -15.99 23.76 -39.06
CA SER A 552 -14.56 24.01 -39.05
C SER A 552 -14.31 25.50 -38.85
N GLY A 553 -13.66 25.88 -37.75
CA GLY A 553 -12.75 27.02 -37.82
C GLY A 553 -11.70 26.75 -38.93
N PRO A 554 -11.15 27.77 -39.58
CA PRO A 554 -10.33 27.61 -40.77
C PRO A 554 -9.06 26.79 -40.44
N GLY A 555 -9.08 25.51 -40.82
CA GLY A 555 -7.92 24.62 -40.77
C GLY A 555 -8.02 23.44 -39.79
N MET A 556 -8.76 22.38 -40.13
CA MET A 556 -8.43 21.03 -39.67
C MET A 556 -9.06 19.93 -40.55
N LEU A 557 -8.30 18.85 -40.78
CA LEU A 557 -8.64 17.68 -41.61
C LEU A 557 -9.91 16.95 -41.15
N MET A 558 -10.75 16.53 -42.12
CA MET A 558 -11.90 15.65 -41.92
C MET A 558 -11.45 14.19 -41.83
N THR A 559 -11.75 13.51 -40.72
CA THR A 559 -11.69 12.04 -40.62
C THR A 559 -13.11 11.48 -40.67
N MET A 560 -13.42 10.70 -41.71
CA MET A 560 -14.69 9.98 -41.81
C MET A 560 -14.67 8.70 -40.96
N SER A 561 -15.82 8.34 -40.38
CA SER A 561 -15.98 7.03 -39.73
C SER A 561 -16.08 5.92 -40.77
N SER A 562 -15.66 4.71 -40.38
CA SER A 562 -15.58 3.52 -41.26
C SER A 562 -16.90 3.13 -41.92
N ALA A 563 -18.03 3.46 -41.30
CA ALA A 563 -19.38 3.16 -41.82
C ALA A 563 -19.76 4.06 -43.00
N ALA A 564 -19.38 5.34 -42.96
CA ALA A 564 -19.60 6.26 -44.07
C ALA A 564 -18.72 5.89 -45.28
N PHE A 565 -17.52 5.37 -45.03
CA PHE A 565 -16.64 4.83 -46.08
C PHE A 565 -17.27 3.62 -46.79
N ALA A 566 -17.97 2.74 -46.05
CA ALA A 566 -18.64 1.58 -46.61
C ALA A 566 -19.89 1.93 -47.45
N HIS A 567 -20.65 2.95 -47.04
CA HIS A 567 -21.82 3.42 -47.79
C HIS A 567 -21.43 4.10 -49.11
N VAL A 568 -20.38 4.94 -49.09
CA VAL A 568 -19.81 5.56 -50.31
C VAL A 568 -19.24 4.51 -51.26
N ARG A 569 -18.68 3.41 -50.73
CA ARG A 569 -18.18 2.29 -51.54
C ARG A 569 -19.31 1.49 -52.20
N ARG A 570 -20.47 1.35 -51.56
CA ARG A 570 -21.68 0.74 -52.15
C ARG A 570 -22.31 1.61 -53.24
N LEU A 571 -22.35 2.94 -53.04
CA LEU A 571 -22.83 3.88 -54.07
C LEU A 571 -21.89 3.93 -55.30
N ARG A 572 -20.58 3.77 -55.09
CA ARG A 572 -19.61 3.59 -56.19
C ARG A 572 -19.79 2.26 -56.92
N ALA A 573 -20.11 1.18 -56.21
CA ALA A 573 -20.36 -0.13 -56.83
C ALA A 573 -21.66 -0.14 -57.67
N ALA A 574 -22.67 0.64 -57.29
CA ALA A 574 -23.93 0.75 -58.06
C ALA A 574 -23.82 1.62 -59.32
N THR A 575 -22.79 2.46 -59.45
CA THR A 575 -22.58 3.36 -60.60
C THR A 575 -21.57 2.84 -61.62
N SER A 576 -20.91 1.71 -61.35
CA SER A 576 -20.00 1.03 -62.28
C SER A 576 -20.51 -0.37 -62.61
N GLY A 577 -21.48 -0.49 -63.51
CA GLY A 577 -21.92 -1.77 -64.04
C GLY A 577 -21.01 -2.26 -65.16
N ALA A 578 -20.50 -3.49 -65.06
CA ALA A 578 -20.34 -4.41 -66.20
C ALA A 578 -20.06 -5.85 -65.70
N ALA A 579 -20.98 -6.75 -66.06
CA ALA A 579 -20.90 -8.22 -66.27
C ALA A 579 -19.86 -9.02 -65.43
N ASP A 580 -20.18 -10.15 -64.78
CA ASP A 580 -20.76 -11.36 -65.36
C ASP A 580 -20.90 -12.42 -64.25
N GLY A 581 -21.76 -13.41 -64.47
CA GLY A 581 -21.62 -14.78 -63.95
C GLY A 581 -21.60 -15.06 -62.43
N THR A 582 -22.62 -15.81 -62.02
CA THR A 582 -22.66 -16.81 -60.93
C THR A 582 -22.89 -16.36 -59.48
N ASP A 583 -24.03 -16.84 -58.99
CA ASP A 583 -24.62 -16.83 -57.65
C ASP A 583 -23.67 -17.41 -56.57
N PRO A 584 -23.64 -16.87 -55.34
CA PRO A 584 -23.20 -17.64 -54.20
C PRO A 584 -24.31 -17.74 -53.14
N ALA A 585 -24.71 -18.99 -52.89
CA ALA A 585 -25.25 -19.40 -51.60
C ALA A 585 -24.20 -19.15 -50.50
N ASP A 586 -24.66 -18.58 -49.38
CA ASP A 586 -23.90 -18.36 -48.14
C ASP A 586 -23.77 -19.68 -47.33
N PRO A 587 -22.88 -19.77 -46.32
CA PRO A 587 -21.92 -20.85 -46.20
C PRO A 587 -22.14 -21.67 -44.92
N ALA A 588 -22.00 -22.98 -45.04
CA ALA A 588 -21.78 -23.84 -43.89
C ALA A 588 -20.27 -24.10 -43.76
N ASP A 589 -19.79 -23.96 -42.52
CA ASP A 589 -18.64 -24.64 -41.93
C ASP A 589 -17.23 -24.35 -42.48
N ALA A 590 -16.43 -23.66 -41.65
CA ALA A 590 -15.00 -23.91 -41.56
C ALA A 590 -14.47 -23.57 -40.15
N ALA A 591 -14.37 -24.61 -39.34
CA ALA A 591 -13.50 -24.67 -38.18
C ALA A 591 -12.09 -25.14 -38.61
N ASP A 592 -11.10 -24.77 -37.78
CA ASP A 592 -9.77 -25.35 -37.60
C ASP A 592 -8.73 -25.29 -38.73
N GLY A 593 -7.48 -24.95 -38.33
CA GLY A 593 -6.27 -25.37 -39.05
C GLY A 593 -5.14 -24.36 -39.07
N ALA A 594 -4.09 -24.61 -38.29
CA ALA A 594 -2.91 -23.77 -38.11
C ALA A 594 -1.84 -23.88 -39.22
N ALA A 595 -1.02 -22.82 -39.26
CA ALA A 595 0.42 -22.76 -39.59
C ALA A 595 0.89 -22.81 -41.07
N ALA A 596 1.50 -21.70 -41.54
CA ALA A 596 2.94 -21.60 -41.88
C ALA A 596 3.27 -20.21 -42.50
N ALA A 597 4.25 -19.50 -41.93
CA ALA A 597 4.92 -18.34 -42.55
C ALA A 597 6.13 -18.85 -43.38
N PRO A 598 6.71 -18.12 -44.37
CA PRO A 598 7.49 -16.90 -44.06
C PRO A 598 7.57 -15.81 -45.16
N GLY A 599 7.97 -14.60 -44.76
CA GLY A 599 8.74 -13.68 -45.61
C GLY A 599 8.16 -12.27 -45.79
N LEU A 600 8.60 -11.32 -44.98
CA LEU A 600 9.02 -9.97 -45.42
C LEU A 600 9.72 -9.25 -44.25
N HIS A 601 11.00 -9.57 -44.05
CA HIS A 601 11.95 -8.74 -43.31
C HIS A 601 13.14 -8.49 -44.24
N ALA A 602 13.01 -7.45 -45.05
CA ALA A 602 14.11 -6.76 -45.72
C ALA A 602 13.64 -5.31 -45.93
N ASP A 603 14.54 -4.35 -45.74
CA ASP A 603 14.36 -2.89 -45.88
C ASP A 603 14.03 -2.09 -44.60
N LEU A 604 14.55 -2.51 -43.44
CA LEU A 604 14.82 -1.62 -42.29
C LEU A 604 16.33 -1.39 -42.10
N ALA A 605 17.01 -0.99 -43.18
CA ALA A 605 18.44 -0.70 -43.15
C ALA A 605 18.83 0.47 -44.07
N ALA A 606 18.10 1.57 -43.99
CA ALA A 606 18.61 2.90 -44.38
C ALA A 606 17.59 3.94 -43.90
N LEU A 607 17.88 4.64 -42.81
CA LEU A 607 17.50 6.03 -42.52
C LEU A 607 17.82 6.31 -41.06
N ASP A 608 19.14 6.38 -40.78
CA ASP A 608 19.67 7.09 -39.64
C ASP A 608 20.29 8.39 -40.17
N GLY A 609 19.99 9.53 -39.53
CA GLY A 609 20.68 10.79 -39.74
C GLY A 609 19.92 11.94 -40.43
N ALA A 610 19.90 13.07 -39.72
CA ALA A 610 19.72 14.46 -40.17
C ALA A 610 18.31 15.10 -40.13
N ARG A 611 18.21 16.04 -39.18
CA ARG A 611 17.22 17.14 -39.13
C ARG A 611 17.35 18.06 -40.36
N ARG A 612 16.21 18.53 -40.88
CA ARG A 612 15.81 19.93 -41.18
C ARG A 612 15.08 20.12 -42.53
N THR A 613 14.02 20.91 -42.41
CA THR A 613 13.47 21.91 -43.36
C THR A 613 12.58 21.52 -44.55
N ARG A 614 11.35 22.08 -44.46
CA ARG A 614 10.51 22.71 -45.50
C ARG A 614 10.47 22.08 -46.90
N PHE A 615 9.28 21.60 -47.27
CA PHE A 615 8.71 21.79 -48.60
C PHE A 615 7.24 22.23 -48.47
N GLU A 616 7.02 23.54 -48.65
CA GLU A 616 5.79 24.05 -49.27
C GLU A 616 5.89 23.76 -50.76
N ALA A 617 4.94 23.01 -51.32
CA ALA A 617 4.57 23.09 -52.73
C ALA A 617 3.22 22.39 -52.96
N VAL A 618 2.17 23.22 -52.97
CA VAL A 618 1.00 23.17 -53.86
C VAL A 618 0.65 21.82 -54.48
N SER A 619 -0.43 21.20 -53.97
CA SER A 619 -1.49 20.69 -54.84
C SER A 619 -2.83 20.83 -54.11
N GLU A 620 -3.50 21.93 -54.40
CA GLU A 620 -4.94 22.09 -54.16
C GLU A 620 -5.68 20.96 -54.89
N VAL A 621 -6.32 20.08 -54.13
CA VAL A 621 -7.53 19.40 -54.59
C VAL A 621 -8.65 19.80 -53.65
N ARG A 622 -9.34 20.90 -54.00
CA ARG A 622 -10.60 21.28 -53.36
C ARG A 622 -11.67 20.27 -53.78
N PHE A 623 -12.00 19.33 -52.90
CA PHE A 623 -13.26 18.61 -53.02
C PHE A 623 -14.38 19.50 -52.50
N GLY A 624 -14.82 20.46 -53.33
CA GLY A 624 -16.09 21.13 -53.15
C GLY A 624 -17.19 20.19 -53.60
N TRP A 625 -17.94 19.62 -52.66
CA TRP A 625 -19.17 18.89 -53.00
C TRP A 625 -20.27 19.90 -53.28
N PHE A 626 -20.53 20.13 -54.57
CA PHE A 626 -21.78 20.75 -55.00
C PHE A 626 -22.91 19.75 -54.82
N ARG A 627 -24.00 20.24 -54.23
CA ARG A 627 -25.30 19.59 -54.07
C ARG A 627 -25.78 19.11 -55.45
N ALA A 628 -25.80 17.81 -55.67
CA ALA A 628 -26.25 17.21 -56.92
C ALA A 628 -27.47 16.32 -56.65
N GLY A 629 -28.60 16.70 -57.27
CA GLY A 629 -29.68 15.80 -57.65
C GLY A 629 -30.78 15.58 -56.61
N ASP A 630 -32.02 15.81 -57.05
CA ASP A 630 -33.28 15.48 -56.41
C ASP A 630 -33.44 13.96 -56.21
N GLY A 631 -32.71 13.40 -55.26
CA GLY A 631 -32.93 12.07 -54.69
C GLY A 631 -33.25 12.23 -53.21
N ASP A 632 -34.29 11.54 -52.76
CA ASP A 632 -34.92 11.57 -51.44
C ASP A 632 -33.95 11.81 -50.27
N ASN A 633 -33.71 13.10 -49.96
CA ASN A 633 -32.80 13.58 -48.91
C ASN A 633 -33.52 13.72 -47.56
N GLY A 634 -34.69 13.10 -47.41
CA GLY A 634 -35.51 13.18 -46.20
C GLY A 634 -34.94 12.46 -44.98
N ASP A 635 -33.83 11.72 -45.14
CA ASP A 635 -33.49 10.65 -44.21
C ASP A 635 -32.18 10.79 -43.42
N LEU A 636 -31.33 11.81 -43.64
CA LEU A 636 -30.08 12.02 -42.88
C LEU A 636 -30.26 13.02 -41.72
N VAL A 637 -29.75 12.66 -40.54
CA VAL A 637 -29.75 13.50 -39.33
C VAL A 637 -28.35 14.13 -39.15
N GLU A 638 -28.27 15.44 -39.33
CA GLU A 638 -27.06 16.23 -39.08
C GLU A 638 -26.96 16.60 -37.59
N ILE A 639 -25.80 16.33 -36.98
CA ILE A 639 -25.51 16.67 -35.58
C ILE A 639 -24.33 17.63 -35.52
N SER A 640 -24.47 18.71 -34.77
CA SER A 640 -23.43 19.71 -34.53
C SER A 640 -22.90 19.67 -33.09
N ASP A 641 -21.65 20.11 -32.89
CA ASP A 641 -21.12 20.35 -31.54
C ASP A 641 -21.83 21.56 -30.85
N ASP A 642 -22.58 22.37 -31.61
CA ASP A 642 -23.38 23.51 -31.13
C ASP A 642 -24.83 23.14 -30.77
N ASP A 643 -25.25 21.88 -30.96
CA ASP A 643 -26.62 21.46 -30.65
C ASP A 643 -26.89 21.64 -29.15
N PRO A 644 -28.08 22.15 -28.76
CA PRO A 644 -28.39 22.40 -27.36
C PRO A 644 -28.29 21.10 -26.55
N PRO A 645 -27.89 21.17 -25.26
CA PRO A 645 -27.86 19.99 -24.40
C PRO A 645 -29.22 19.30 -24.49
N GLY A 646 -29.21 18.05 -24.94
CA GLY A 646 -30.46 17.44 -25.39
C GLY A 646 -31.44 17.22 -24.26
N ARG A 647 -32.73 17.29 -24.61
CA ARG A 647 -33.82 17.14 -23.66
C ARG A 647 -34.49 15.79 -23.83
N TRP A 648 -34.75 15.15 -22.71
CA TRP A 648 -35.62 14.00 -22.60
C TRP A 648 -37.08 14.49 -22.55
N CYS A 649 -37.87 14.22 -23.58
CA CYS A 649 -39.25 14.72 -23.72
C CYS A 649 -40.23 13.64 -24.21
N PRO A 650 -40.51 12.58 -23.41
CA PRO A 650 -41.53 11.62 -23.79
C PRO A 650 -42.91 12.28 -23.86
N PRO A 651 -43.80 11.81 -24.76
CA PRO A 651 -45.13 12.38 -24.94
C PRO A 651 -45.93 12.47 -23.64
N GLY A 652 -46.33 13.70 -23.28
CA GLY A 652 -47.14 13.97 -22.10
C GLY A 652 -46.39 13.89 -20.76
N ALA A 653 -45.06 13.74 -20.76
CA ALA A 653 -44.22 13.81 -19.57
C ALA A 653 -43.55 15.19 -19.43
N PRO A 654 -43.19 15.63 -18.21
CA PRO A 654 -42.35 16.80 -18.02
C PRO A 654 -41.00 16.64 -18.73
N PRO A 655 -40.46 17.71 -19.37
CA PRO A 655 -39.14 17.65 -19.97
C PRO A 655 -38.07 17.47 -18.88
N ALA A 656 -37.08 16.61 -19.16
CA ALA A 656 -35.90 16.41 -18.33
C ALA A 656 -34.63 16.68 -19.14
N ASP A 657 -33.54 17.04 -18.45
CA ASP A 657 -32.25 17.30 -19.07
C ASP A 657 -31.47 16.00 -19.27
N ILE A 658 -30.82 15.82 -20.42
CA ILE A 658 -29.84 14.75 -20.63
C ILE A 658 -28.46 15.33 -20.34
N VAL A 659 -27.85 14.85 -19.26
CA VAL A 659 -26.52 15.30 -18.81
C VAL A 659 -25.47 14.35 -19.37
N GLY A 660 -24.43 14.92 -19.99
CA GLY A 660 -23.33 14.22 -20.64
C GLY A 660 -22.54 13.28 -19.71
N PRO A 661 -21.60 12.50 -20.26
CA PRO A 661 -20.94 11.44 -19.53
C PRO A 661 -20.08 11.99 -18.39
N GLU A 662 -20.36 11.58 -17.16
CA GLU A 662 -19.48 11.90 -16.03
C GLU A 662 -18.16 11.12 -16.15
N ALA A 663 -17.04 11.82 -16.03
CA ALA A 663 -15.73 11.19 -15.84
C ALA A 663 -15.58 10.80 -14.36
N TYR A 664 -15.68 9.51 -14.04
CA TYR A 664 -15.35 9.01 -12.70
C TYR A 664 -13.82 9.04 -12.49
N GLY A 665 -13.31 10.18 -12.05
CA GLY A 665 -11.95 10.36 -11.51
C GLY A 665 -10.78 10.03 -12.46
N PRO A 666 -9.56 10.52 -12.15
CA PRO A 666 -8.39 10.16 -12.94
C PRO A 666 -7.89 8.78 -12.48
N ARG A 667 -7.90 7.78 -13.38
CA ARG A 667 -7.05 6.54 -13.39
C ARG A 667 -7.68 5.16 -13.13
N SER A 668 -8.99 4.96 -13.11
CA SER A 668 -9.52 3.59 -13.10
C SER A 668 -10.02 3.15 -14.49
N PRO A 669 -9.38 2.17 -15.16
CA PRO A 669 -9.87 1.60 -16.42
C PRO A 669 -11.17 0.78 -16.26
N TRP A 670 -11.70 0.68 -15.04
CA TRP A 670 -12.88 -0.12 -14.69
C TRP A 670 -14.15 0.72 -14.49
N HIS A 671 -14.09 2.05 -14.61
CA HIS A 671 -15.26 2.92 -14.43
C HIS A 671 -15.86 3.31 -15.79
N GLU A 672 -17.07 2.84 -16.03
CA GLU A 672 -17.85 3.09 -17.25
C GLU A 672 -18.35 4.54 -17.27
N ARG A 673 -18.20 5.25 -18.40
CA ARG A 673 -18.80 6.58 -18.60
C ARG A 673 -20.33 6.45 -18.55
N ARG A 674 -21.03 7.34 -17.83
CA ARG A 674 -22.49 7.26 -17.68
C ARG A 674 -23.21 8.55 -18.06
N VAL A 675 -24.27 8.42 -18.85
CA VAL A 675 -25.26 9.47 -19.16
C VAL A 675 -26.34 9.48 -18.09
N ARG A 676 -26.84 10.66 -17.72
CA ARG A 676 -27.97 10.81 -16.77
C ARG A 676 -29.14 11.56 -17.39
N ILE A 677 -30.36 11.13 -17.06
CA ILE A 677 -31.60 11.85 -17.36
C ILE A 677 -32.08 12.48 -16.06
N VAL A 678 -32.22 13.80 -16.05
CA VAL A 678 -32.35 14.60 -14.84
C VAL A 678 -33.56 15.51 -14.93
N ASP A 679 -34.55 15.27 -14.08
CA ASP A 679 -35.72 16.13 -13.93
C ASP A 679 -35.41 17.28 -12.96
N ARG A 680 -35.64 18.52 -13.41
CA ARG A 680 -35.44 19.74 -12.61
C ARG A 680 -36.73 20.53 -12.42
N SER A 681 -37.88 19.93 -12.75
CA SER A 681 -39.18 20.60 -12.70
C SER A 681 -39.76 20.73 -11.28
N GLY A 682 -39.26 19.93 -10.33
CA GLY A 682 -39.64 19.99 -8.91
C GLY A 682 -38.68 20.83 -8.06
N ASP A 683 -38.93 20.85 -6.74
CA ASP A 683 -38.11 21.57 -5.75
C ASP A 683 -36.66 21.04 -5.65
N HIS A 684 -36.41 19.83 -6.15
CA HIS A 684 -35.11 19.17 -6.15
C HIS A 684 -34.80 18.51 -7.49
N GLU A 685 -33.52 18.49 -7.86
CA GLU A 685 -33.01 17.75 -9.01
C GLU A 685 -33.20 16.23 -8.80
N GLU A 686 -33.86 15.56 -9.74
CA GLU A 686 -34.11 14.12 -9.72
C GLU A 686 -33.42 13.40 -10.89
N VAL A 687 -32.47 12.51 -10.57
CA VAL A 687 -31.92 11.57 -11.56
C VAL A 687 -32.94 10.47 -11.81
N LEU A 688 -33.69 10.60 -12.91
CA LEU A 688 -34.66 9.62 -13.36
C LEU A 688 -33.97 8.34 -13.85
N TRP A 689 -32.86 8.50 -14.60
CA TRP A 689 -32.13 7.39 -15.22
C TRP A 689 -30.62 7.65 -15.22
N SER A 690 -29.83 6.57 -15.08
CA SER A 690 -28.38 6.58 -15.31
C SER A 690 -27.99 5.40 -16.19
N LEU A 691 -27.42 5.67 -17.35
CA LEU A 691 -27.13 4.71 -18.43
C LEU A 691 -25.66 4.77 -18.83
N PRO A 692 -25.05 3.68 -19.33
CA PRO A 692 -23.69 3.71 -19.86
C PRO A 692 -23.62 4.48 -21.20
N ALA A 693 -22.53 5.24 -21.40
CA ALA A 693 -22.34 6.13 -22.55
C ALA A 693 -21.61 5.48 -23.75
N GLU A 694 -20.70 4.53 -23.48
CA GLU A 694 -19.89 3.82 -24.48
C GLU A 694 -19.66 2.39 -23.98
N SER A 695 -19.96 1.34 -24.77
CA SER A 695 -19.68 -0.04 -24.37
C SER A 695 -18.51 -0.63 -25.17
N ALA A 696 -17.46 -1.02 -24.45
CA ALA A 696 -16.40 -1.91 -24.95
C ALA A 696 -16.16 -3.12 -24.04
N VAL A 697 -16.86 -3.25 -22.89
CA VAL A 697 -16.62 -4.35 -21.96
C VAL A 697 -17.95 -4.77 -21.32
N TRP A 698 -18.41 -5.98 -21.63
CA TRP A 698 -19.64 -6.64 -21.17
C TRP A 698 -20.98 -6.03 -21.62
N THR A 699 -21.60 -6.70 -22.58
CA THR A 699 -23.02 -6.71 -22.97
C THR A 699 -23.98 -7.06 -21.80
N ALA A 700 -23.97 -6.29 -20.70
CA ALA A 700 -24.63 -6.68 -19.44
C ALA A 700 -25.49 -5.61 -18.72
N VAL A 701 -25.72 -4.42 -19.28
CA VAL A 701 -26.29 -3.29 -18.50
C VAL A 701 -27.79 -3.00 -18.70
N HIS A 702 -28.48 -3.57 -19.69
CA HIS A 702 -29.88 -3.19 -19.98
C HIS A 702 -30.89 -4.11 -19.27
N GLY A 703 -31.05 -3.95 -17.95
CA GLY A 703 -32.21 -4.51 -17.21
C GLY A 703 -33.36 -3.52 -17.01
N VAL A 704 -33.14 -2.25 -17.38
CA VAL A 704 -34.03 -1.10 -17.17
C VAL A 704 -34.35 -0.36 -18.48
N ALA A 705 -33.95 -0.94 -19.62
CA ALA A 705 -34.14 -0.43 -20.97
C ALA A 705 -34.19 -1.61 -21.96
N ASP A 706 -35.02 -2.62 -21.65
CA ASP A 706 -35.09 -3.90 -22.38
C ASP A 706 -35.58 -3.75 -23.84
N GLY A 707 -36.22 -2.62 -24.15
CA GLY A 707 -36.64 -2.27 -25.51
C GLY A 707 -35.55 -1.63 -26.35
N THR A 708 -34.50 -1.11 -25.73
CA THR A 708 -33.47 -0.30 -26.37
C THR A 708 -32.15 -1.09 -26.47
N SER A 709 -31.80 -1.51 -27.68
CA SER A 709 -30.60 -2.32 -27.95
C SER A 709 -29.30 -1.51 -28.05
N GLU A 710 -29.37 -0.19 -28.26
CA GLU A 710 -28.21 0.69 -28.37
C GLU A 710 -28.08 1.66 -27.18
N PRO A 711 -26.85 1.94 -26.68
CA PRO A 711 -26.64 2.95 -25.64
C PRO A 711 -27.19 4.32 -26.02
N LEU A 712 -27.71 5.06 -25.04
CA LEU A 712 -28.13 6.45 -25.23
C LEU A 712 -26.91 7.33 -25.49
N ARG A 713 -26.84 7.96 -26.67
CA ARG A 713 -25.76 8.89 -27.00
C ARG A 713 -26.21 10.32 -26.70
N PRO A 714 -25.52 11.06 -25.83
CA PRO A 714 -25.88 12.43 -25.49
C PRO A 714 -25.94 13.36 -26.69
N GLU A 715 -25.04 13.18 -27.67
CA GLU A 715 -25.05 13.92 -28.94
C GLU A 715 -26.28 13.67 -29.83
N LEU A 716 -27.05 12.60 -29.61
CA LEU A 716 -28.29 12.33 -30.35
C LEU A 716 -29.55 12.83 -29.63
N ALA A 717 -29.38 13.43 -28.45
CA ALA A 717 -30.49 13.71 -27.55
C ALA A 717 -31.48 14.76 -28.10
N ALA A 718 -31.04 15.68 -28.96
CA ALA A 718 -31.92 16.64 -29.64
C ALA A 718 -32.80 16.00 -30.74
N HIS A 719 -32.48 14.77 -31.14
CA HIS A 719 -33.14 14.06 -32.25
C HIS A 719 -33.95 12.84 -31.79
N LEU A 720 -34.23 12.73 -30.48
CA LEU A 720 -35.06 11.66 -29.95
C LEU A 720 -36.51 11.83 -30.41
N THR A 721 -37.06 10.80 -31.06
CA THR A 721 -38.46 10.78 -31.51
C THR A 721 -39.26 9.75 -30.74
N PRO A 722 -40.53 10.01 -30.39
CA PRO A 722 -41.35 8.99 -29.75
C PRO A 722 -41.61 7.79 -30.66
N ARG A 723 -41.43 6.58 -30.14
CA ARG A 723 -41.74 5.32 -30.85
C ARG A 723 -43.23 5.12 -31.06
N ASP A 724 -43.99 5.49 -30.03
CA ASP A 724 -45.43 5.30 -29.97
C ASP A 724 -46.04 6.38 -29.06
N PRO A 725 -46.46 7.53 -29.64
CA PRO A 725 -47.01 8.63 -28.86
C PRO A 725 -48.26 8.28 -28.07
N GLU A 726 -49.11 7.39 -28.60
CA GLU A 726 -50.38 7.03 -27.97
C GLU A 726 -50.14 6.12 -26.76
N ALA A 727 -49.30 5.08 -26.91
CA ALA A 727 -48.93 4.22 -25.79
C ALA A 727 -48.15 4.98 -24.70
N SER A 728 -47.26 5.91 -25.10
CA SER A 728 -46.53 6.79 -24.17
C SER A 728 -47.46 7.68 -23.34
N ALA A 729 -48.53 8.22 -23.96
CA ALA A 729 -49.56 8.98 -23.26
C ALA A 729 -50.36 8.11 -22.28
N ARG A 730 -50.69 6.87 -22.66
CA ARG A 730 -51.38 5.91 -21.76
C ARG A 730 -50.56 5.58 -20.51
N LEU A 731 -49.23 5.55 -20.61
CA LEU A 731 -48.34 5.36 -19.44
C LEU A 731 -48.51 6.44 -18.36
N ARG A 732 -48.91 7.66 -18.73
CA ARG A 732 -49.15 8.76 -17.77
C ARG A 732 -50.36 8.51 -16.87
N ALA A 733 -51.32 7.71 -17.35
CA ALA A 733 -52.57 7.41 -16.65
C ALA A 733 -52.54 6.05 -15.91
N VAL A 734 -51.39 5.36 -15.88
CA VAL A 734 -51.24 4.08 -15.19
C VAL A 734 -51.61 4.23 -13.72
N THR A 735 -52.53 3.39 -13.24
CA THR A 735 -52.95 3.34 -11.83
C THR A 735 -52.04 2.41 -11.03
N ASP A 736 -52.01 2.59 -9.71
CA ASP A 736 -51.24 1.72 -8.80
C ASP A 736 -51.75 0.26 -8.86
N GLY A 737 -53.05 0.06 -9.15
CA GLY A 737 -53.63 -1.26 -9.37
C GLY A 737 -53.11 -1.96 -10.63
N GLN A 738 -52.89 -1.21 -11.71
CA GLN A 738 -52.29 -1.73 -12.94
C GLN A 738 -50.79 -2.03 -12.75
N ALA A 739 -50.06 -1.16 -12.07
CA ALA A 739 -48.66 -1.45 -11.71
C ALA A 739 -48.55 -2.70 -10.82
N ARG A 740 -49.44 -2.86 -9.83
CA ARG A 740 -49.53 -4.05 -8.98
C ARG A 740 -49.81 -5.32 -9.78
N ALA A 741 -50.61 -5.27 -10.84
CA ALA A 741 -50.84 -6.41 -11.72
C ALA A 741 -49.55 -6.83 -12.45
N LEU A 742 -48.82 -5.85 -13.00
CA LEU A 742 -47.52 -6.06 -13.64
C LEU A 742 -46.47 -6.66 -12.68
N VAL A 743 -46.32 -6.07 -11.49
CA VAL A 743 -45.37 -6.56 -10.47
C VAL A 743 -45.71 -7.98 -10.03
N ARG A 744 -47.00 -8.30 -9.83
CA ARG A 744 -47.43 -9.65 -9.45
C ARG A 744 -47.17 -10.68 -10.54
N ALA A 745 -47.48 -10.36 -11.80
CA ALA A 745 -47.21 -11.25 -12.92
C ALA A 745 -45.69 -11.52 -13.04
N ALA A 746 -44.88 -10.47 -13.00
CA ALA A 746 -43.43 -10.60 -13.05
C ALA A 746 -42.86 -11.40 -11.86
N ALA A 747 -43.33 -11.14 -10.64
CA ALA A 747 -42.89 -11.86 -9.45
C ALA A 747 -43.24 -13.37 -9.50
N ALA A 748 -44.41 -13.71 -10.03
CA ALA A 748 -44.82 -15.10 -10.20
C ALA A 748 -43.96 -15.84 -11.25
N GLU A 749 -43.61 -15.18 -12.36
CA GLU A 749 -42.79 -15.77 -13.42
C GLU A 749 -41.30 -15.90 -13.02
N ILE A 750 -40.74 -14.89 -12.34
CA ILE A 750 -39.33 -14.90 -11.91
C ILE A 750 -39.11 -15.91 -10.77
N GLY A 751 -40.08 -16.03 -9.86
CA GLY A 751 -39.99 -16.90 -8.69
C GLY A 751 -38.73 -16.63 -7.84
N GLY A 752 -37.94 -17.68 -7.59
CA GLY A 752 -36.74 -17.64 -6.74
C GLY A 752 -35.44 -17.24 -7.45
N ILE A 753 -35.47 -17.04 -8.77
CA ILE A 753 -34.29 -16.90 -9.64
C ILE A 753 -33.44 -15.68 -9.25
N HIS A 754 -32.12 -15.78 -9.42
CA HIS A 754 -31.18 -14.69 -9.14
C HIS A 754 -31.31 -13.57 -10.19
N ARG A 755 -31.11 -12.29 -9.79
CA ARG A 755 -31.27 -11.10 -10.66
C ARG A 755 -30.59 -11.25 -12.02
N PHE A 756 -29.32 -11.67 -12.06
CA PHE A 756 -28.58 -11.84 -13.31
C PHE A 756 -29.18 -12.91 -14.24
N GLN A 757 -29.77 -13.97 -13.70
CA GLN A 757 -30.41 -15.04 -14.48
C GLN A 757 -31.78 -14.62 -15.01
N SER A 758 -32.50 -13.75 -14.28
CA SER A 758 -33.83 -13.26 -14.69
C SER A 758 -33.80 -12.31 -15.90
N ARG A 759 -32.63 -11.75 -16.26
CA ARG A 759 -32.50 -10.73 -17.32
C ARG A 759 -32.74 -11.24 -18.74
N SER A 760 -32.46 -12.52 -19.00
CA SER A 760 -32.68 -13.15 -20.31
C SER A 760 -33.94 -14.03 -20.33
N MET A 761 -34.73 -13.98 -19.26
CA MET A 761 -35.91 -14.82 -19.10
C MET A 761 -37.09 -14.24 -19.89
N PRO A 762 -37.77 -15.03 -20.75
CA PRO A 762 -39.03 -14.60 -21.33
C PRO A 762 -40.10 -14.47 -20.25
N LEU A 763 -40.88 -13.38 -20.30
CA LEU A 763 -41.96 -13.08 -19.35
C LEU A 763 -43.32 -13.03 -20.07
N PRO A 764 -43.82 -14.15 -20.61
CA PRO A 764 -45.06 -14.16 -21.40
C PRO A 764 -46.30 -13.70 -20.63
N ALA A 765 -46.43 -14.02 -19.34
CA ALA A 765 -47.58 -13.58 -18.53
C ALA A 765 -47.49 -12.08 -18.20
N THR A 766 -46.30 -11.59 -17.87
CA THR A 766 -46.04 -10.15 -17.70
C THR A 766 -46.28 -9.42 -19.00
N ARG A 767 -45.85 -9.96 -20.14
CA ARG A 767 -46.13 -9.38 -21.46
C ARG A 767 -47.62 -9.30 -21.75
N ALA A 768 -48.39 -10.34 -21.41
CA ALA A 768 -49.85 -10.30 -21.56
C ALA A 768 -50.53 -9.26 -20.66
N GLU A 769 -49.96 -8.93 -19.49
CA GLU A 769 -50.40 -7.78 -18.67
C GLU A 769 -50.01 -6.44 -19.32
N VAL A 770 -48.82 -6.34 -19.90
CA VAL A 770 -48.39 -5.15 -20.65
C VAL A 770 -49.28 -4.90 -21.85
N ASP A 771 -49.63 -5.93 -22.63
CA ASP A 771 -50.50 -5.81 -23.81
C ASP A 771 -51.93 -5.40 -23.41
N ARG A 772 -52.39 -5.80 -22.22
CA ARG A 772 -53.67 -5.34 -21.65
C ARG A 772 -53.62 -3.89 -21.20
N LEU A 773 -52.48 -3.45 -20.66
CA LEU A 773 -52.26 -2.05 -20.27
C LEU A 773 -52.09 -1.14 -21.49
N LEU A 774 -51.35 -1.60 -22.50
CA LEU A 774 -51.00 -0.87 -23.71
C LEU A 774 -51.39 -1.66 -24.98
N PRO A 775 -52.69 -1.80 -25.29
CA PRO A 775 -53.12 -2.49 -26.50
C PRO A 775 -52.53 -1.86 -27.76
N GLY A 776 -51.81 -2.68 -28.55
CA GLY A 776 -51.22 -2.28 -29.83
C GLY A 776 -49.90 -1.52 -29.72
N ALA A 777 -49.27 -1.46 -28.54
CA ALA A 777 -48.03 -0.70 -28.37
C ALA A 777 -46.85 -1.24 -29.17
N HIS A 778 -45.95 -0.34 -29.55
CA HIS A 778 -44.67 -0.70 -30.17
C HIS A 778 -43.90 -1.74 -29.33
N ASP A 779 -43.34 -2.77 -29.98
CA ASP A 779 -42.79 -3.94 -29.29
C ASP A 779 -41.63 -3.60 -28.35
N ALA A 780 -40.75 -2.65 -28.75
CA ALA A 780 -39.68 -2.16 -27.89
C ALA A 780 -40.21 -1.48 -26.61
N LEU A 781 -41.25 -0.65 -26.73
CA LEU A 781 -41.86 0.00 -25.57
C LEU A 781 -42.46 -1.04 -24.62
N ALA A 782 -43.20 -2.01 -25.17
CA ALA A 782 -43.79 -3.07 -24.37
C ALA A 782 -42.74 -4.01 -23.74
N LYS A 783 -41.59 -4.25 -24.40
CA LYS A 783 -40.42 -4.92 -23.80
C LYS A 783 -39.84 -4.12 -22.65
N GLY A 784 -39.69 -2.80 -22.81
CA GLY A 784 -39.24 -1.89 -21.76
C GLY A 784 -40.11 -1.94 -20.50
N VAL A 785 -41.44 -1.85 -20.67
CA VAL A 785 -42.40 -1.94 -19.56
C VAL A 785 -42.31 -3.31 -18.86
N ALA A 786 -42.19 -4.41 -19.60
CA ALA A 786 -42.01 -5.74 -19.02
C ALA A 786 -40.67 -5.87 -18.25
N GLY A 787 -39.59 -5.29 -18.76
CA GLY A 787 -38.29 -5.23 -18.08
C GLY A 787 -38.35 -4.44 -16.77
N LEU A 788 -39.08 -3.32 -16.74
CA LEU A 788 -39.30 -2.56 -15.51
C LEU A 788 -40.19 -3.29 -14.51
N ALA A 789 -41.22 -4.01 -14.97
CA ALA A 789 -42.02 -4.88 -14.10
C ALA A 789 -41.16 -5.97 -13.44
N ARG A 790 -40.20 -6.54 -14.18
CA ARG A 790 -39.20 -7.48 -13.63
C ARG A 790 -38.32 -6.84 -12.57
N GLU A 791 -37.73 -5.69 -12.84
CA GLU A 791 -36.89 -5.01 -11.85
C GLU A 791 -37.70 -4.56 -10.62
N ALA A 792 -38.96 -4.13 -10.78
CA ALA A 792 -39.86 -3.82 -9.68
C ALA A 792 -40.21 -5.07 -8.84
N ALA A 793 -40.39 -6.24 -9.47
CA ALA A 793 -40.58 -7.50 -8.75
C ALA A 793 -39.32 -7.92 -7.95
N LEU A 794 -38.13 -7.75 -8.53
CA LEU A 794 -36.87 -7.98 -7.82
C LEU A 794 -36.68 -6.99 -6.65
N PHE A 795 -37.04 -5.72 -6.86
CA PHE A 795 -37.07 -4.69 -5.82
C PHE A 795 -38.06 -5.05 -4.70
N GLN A 796 -39.26 -5.53 -5.03
CA GLN A 796 -40.24 -6.00 -4.04
C GLN A 796 -39.69 -7.16 -3.19
N ARG A 797 -38.95 -8.09 -3.80
CA ARG A 797 -38.28 -9.18 -3.08
C ARG A 797 -37.19 -8.65 -2.15
N ALA A 798 -36.40 -7.68 -2.60
CA ALA A 798 -35.37 -7.04 -1.78
C ALA A 798 -35.96 -6.26 -0.59
N LEU A 799 -37.04 -5.49 -0.82
CA LEU A 799 -37.82 -4.84 0.25
C LEU A 799 -38.33 -5.84 1.28
N ARG A 800 -38.91 -6.97 0.84
CA ARG A 800 -39.34 -8.04 1.76
C ARG A 800 -38.20 -8.57 2.61
N ARG A 801 -37.03 -8.84 2.03
CA ARG A 801 -35.85 -9.24 2.81
C ARG A 801 -35.42 -8.17 3.82
N LEU A 802 -35.49 -6.90 3.45
CA LEU A 802 -35.20 -5.80 4.36
C LEU A 802 -36.22 -5.76 5.52
N HIS A 803 -37.49 -6.05 5.26
CA HIS A 803 -38.55 -6.09 6.29
C HIS A 803 -38.49 -7.34 7.19
N GLU A 804 -38.25 -8.52 6.62
CA GLU A 804 -38.39 -9.84 7.27
C GLU A 804 -37.16 -10.28 8.06
N ARG A 805 -35.98 -9.68 7.84
CA ARG A 805 -34.76 -10.04 8.56
C ARG A 805 -34.98 -9.84 10.09
N PRO A 806 -34.77 -10.86 10.94
CA PRO A 806 -34.98 -10.73 12.39
C PRO A 806 -34.03 -9.68 12.99
N VAL A 807 -34.48 -9.04 14.08
CA VAL A 807 -33.70 -8.09 14.90
C VAL A 807 -32.66 -8.86 15.70
#